data_AF-A0A3E4WET2-F1
#
_entry.id   AF-A0A3E4WET2-F1
#
_cell.length_a   1.000
_cell.length_b   1.000
_cell.length_c   1.000
_cell.angle_alpha   90.00
_cell.angle_beta   90.00
_cell.angle_gamma   90.00
#
_symmetry.space_group_name_H-M   'P 1'
#
loop_
_entity.id
_entity.type
_entity.pdbx_description
1 polymer ?
#
loop_
_entity_poly.entity_id
_entity_poly.type
_entity_poly.pdbx_seq_one_letter_code
_entity_poly.pdbx_strand_id
1 'polypeptide(L)'
;MKIHSLICFLLIVCLDTFSANRFVVFEKESNAFSLVSDNKIINILIDKEDQRGIHIAVDNLCEDFSQVFGMEPQLTTEISDENCIIVGSLNSKYIKQLIQKEKLEKKQLQGKNEKYIITTVDAPFNGVKKALVIAGSDRRGTIYGIYELSKQLGVSPWYWWMDVPVVKRAEAYILPGIYTDGEPAVKYRGIFLNDEAPCLTSWVKQYYGTDFGDHRFYAQVCELILRLKGNFLWPAMWGWAFYADDSLNSKTADEMGVIIGTSHHEPMARNHQEWARKRNEYGAWNYSTNKKVLDQFFREGIERVKNTEDIITIGMRGDGDEAMSEDTNVKLMESIVENQRRIIEDVTGKPAKETPQVWALYKEVLDYYDKGMRVPEDVIMLLCDDNWGNVRRLPNDKERKHPGGWGMYYHVDYVGAPRNSKWMNMTPIQGMWEQLHLTYEYGVDKLWILNVGDLKPMEYPITLFLDMAWNPNDYSVDNFMQHPYCFCEQIFGKGQAEEAARILNLYTKYNGRVTAEMLDCDTYNLETGEWKQVADDYVRLEAEALRQYLSLAPEYKDAYKQLLLFPVQAMSNLYEMYYAQAMNHKLYEEGNPEANDWADKVEACFARDKALSEDYNNVMSNGKWKGMMIQKHIGYTSWNDDFSVDKQPEVFRLSEENVGGYIFEGSGGYVAMEAGHFFETKSPESLKWQVIPDMGRTLGGITLMPYTKPVEGATVSYKMVLPEEIKKCKTVNVIVVVKSTLAFHNTDGHRYAIGFRNGNKVTVNYNHDLNEHPENIYTTFYPTVARRVVEKQVSLDLPVSQDGSYIIDFSPLDPAVVLEKIVVDYGGYKKSYLYMNESPCRRTR
;
A
#
# COMPACT_ATOMS: atom_id res chain seq x y z
N MET A 1 -20.07 59.99 -4.28
CA MET A 1 -21.17 59.11 -3.82
C MET A 1 -21.73 58.41 -5.04
N LYS A 2 -21.21 57.20 -5.34
CA LYS A 2 -21.78 55.87 -4.99
C LYS A 2 -23.02 55.55 -5.85
N ILE A 3 -23.18 54.43 -6.56
CA ILE A 3 -22.41 53.20 -6.85
C ILE A 3 -23.09 52.67 -8.14
N HIS A 4 -22.33 52.29 -9.17
CA HIS A 4 -22.83 51.45 -10.26
C HIS A 4 -22.26 50.04 -10.03
N SER A 5 -23.15 49.06 -9.87
CA SER A 5 -22.79 47.64 -9.75
C SER A 5 -22.31 47.10 -11.10
N LEU A 6 -21.03 46.77 -11.16
CA LEU A 6 -20.43 45.95 -12.21
C LEU A 6 -20.55 44.48 -11.75
N ILE A 7 -21.40 43.70 -12.41
CA ILE A 7 -21.44 42.24 -12.24
C ILE A 7 -20.31 41.66 -13.10
N CYS A 8 -19.17 41.37 -12.49
CA CYS A 8 -18.13 40.53 -13.10
C CYS A 8 -18.61 39.07 -13.08
N PHE A 9 -18.96 38.54 -14.25
CA PHE A 9 -18.98 37.10 -14.49
C PHE A 9 -17.52 36.61 -14.47
N LEU A 10 -17.08 36.05 -13.34
CA LEU A 10 -15.86 35.24 -13.32
C LEU A 10 -16.23 33.86 -13.90
N LEU A 11 -15.98 33.69 -15.21
CA LEU A 11 -15.79 32.38 -15.80
C LEU A 11 -14.47 31.83 -15.25
N ILE A 12 -14.56 31.08 -14.16
CA ILE A 12 -13.48 30.18 -13.76
C ILE A 12 -13.48 29.07 -14.81
N VAL A 13 -12.61 29.23 -15.80
CA VAL A 13 -12.16 28.10 -16.61
C VAL A 13 -11.24 27.31 -15.69
N CYS A 14 -11.78 26.31 -15.00
CA CYS A 14 -10.96 25.21 -14.52
C CYS A 14 -10.36 24.56 -15.76
N LEU A 15 -9.09 24.86 -16.02
CA LEU A 15 -8.27 24.01 -16.86
C LEU A 15 -8.02 22.74 -16.06
N ASP A 16 -8.96 21.80 -16.15
CA ASP A 16 -8.71 20.43 -15.70
C ASP A 16 -7.77 19.81 -16.74
N THR A 17 -6.46 20.00 -16.59
CA THR A 17 -5.47 19.21 -17.36
C THR A 17 -5.27 17.90 -16.63
N PHE A 18 -6.06 16.90 -17.01
CA PHE A 18 -5.83 15.50 -16.67
C PHE A 18 -6.12 14.66 -17.89
N SER A 19 -5.09 14.05 -18.48
CA SER A 19 -5.29 13.19 -19.64
C SER A 19 -6.07 13.89 -20.77
N ALA A 20 -6.57 13.16 -21.76
CA ALA A 20 -7.55 13.67 -22.68
C ALA A 20 -8.78 14.07 -21.87
N ASN A 21 -9.16 15.35 -21.93
CA ASN A 21 -10.40 15.85 -21.34
C ASN A 21 -11.55 14.89 -21.64
N ARG A 22 -12.47 14.72 -20.68
CA ARG A 22 -13.64 13.84 -20.85
C ARG A 22 -14.37 14.15 -22.16
N PHE A 23 -14.40 13.17 -23.06
CA PHE A 23 -15.06 13.24 -24.34
C PHE A 23 -16.16 12.20 -24.52
N VAL A 24 -16.22 11.17 -23.66
CA VAL A 24 -17.33 10.22 -23.61
C VAL A 24 -18.36 10.64 -22.56
N VAL A 25 -19.63 10.67 -22.98
CA VAL A 25 -20.79 10.87 -22.12
C VAL A 25 -21.82 9.76 -22.36
N PHE A 26 -22.59 9.42 -21.33
CA PHE A 26 -23.59 8.34 -21.36
C PHE A 26 -25.03 8.87 -21.35
N GLU A 27 -25.19 10.17 -21.56
CA GLU A 27 -26.47 10.84 -21.75
C GLU A 27 -26.38 11.65 -23.05
N LYS A 28 -27.51 11.73 -23.77
CA LYS A 28 -27.56 12.43 -25.04
C LYS A 28 -27.31 13.93 -24.89
N GLU A 29 -26.24 14.41 -25.52
CA GLU A 29 -25.90 15.83 -25.60
C GLU A 29 -26.04 16.40 -27.02
N SER A 30 -26.17 17.73 -27.09
CA SER A 30 -26.30 18.46 -28.36
C SER A 30 -25.00 18.36 -29.17
N ASN A 31 -25.11 18.03 -30.46
CA ASN A 31 -23.99 17.87 -31.41
C ASN A 31 -23.01 16.71 -31.10
N ALA A 32 -23.27 15.90 -30.08
CA ALA A 32 -22.46 14.73 -29.77
C ALA A 32 -22.63 13.62 -30.82
N PHE A 33 -21.55 12.89 -31.10
CA PHE A 33 -21.54 11.76 -32.04
C PHE A 33 -21.94 10.47 -31.33
N SER A 34 -23.00 9.83 -31.78
CA SER A 34 -23.52 8.60 -31.16
C SER A 34 -22.67 7.39 -31.56
N LEU A 35 -22.20 6.64 -30.56
CA LEU A 35 -21.54 5.34 -30.76
C LEU A 35 -22.54 4.19 -30.85
N VAL A 36 -23.73 4.38 -30.25
CA VAL A 36 -24.82 3.41 -30.24
C VAL A 36 -26.11 4.12 -30.62
N SER A 37 -26.71 3.73 -31.75
CA SER A 37 -27.99 4.27 -32.25
C SER A 37 -28.88 3.13 -32.73
N ASP A 38 -30.18 3.22 -32.48
CA ASP A 38 -31.19 2.25 -32.95
C ASP A 38 -30.84 0.78 -32.62
N ASN A 39 -30.31 0.57 -31.40
CA ASN A 39 -29.86 -0.74 -30.93
C ASN A 39 -28.79 -1.40 -31.84
N LYS A 40 -27.98 -0.56 -32.49
CA LYS A 40 -26.80 -0.96 -33.25
C LYS A 40 -25.60 -0.14 -32.78
N ILE A 41 -24.49 -0.84 -32.64
CA ILE A 41 -23.20 -0.26 -32.38
C ILE A 41 -22.54 0.16 -33.69
N ILE A 42 -21.79 1.24 -33.65
CA ILE A 42 -21.08 1.77 -34.80
C ILE A 42 -19.87 0.89 -35.18
N ASN A 43 -19.68 0.64 -36.47
CA ASN A 43 -18.57 -0.19 -36.96
C ASN A 43 -17.23 0.55 -36.96
N ILE A 44 -16.14 -0.20 -36.94
CA ILE A 44 -14.77 0.32 -36.96
C ILE A 44 -14.17 0.06 -38.34
N LEU A 45 -13.62 1.10 -38.94
CA LEU A 45 -12.89 1.10 -40.20
C LEU A 45 -11.39 1.24 -39.93
N ILE A 46 -10.61 0.26 -40.38
CA ILE A 46 -9.15 0.20 -40.24
C ILE A 46 -8.50 -0.13 -41.59
N ASP A 47 -7.26 0.31 -41.79
CA ASP A 47 -6.47 -0.15 -42.94
C ASP A 47 -6.02 -1.60 -42.72
N LYS A 48 -6.21 -2.48 -43.71
CA LYS A 48 -5.78 -3.88 -43.61
C LYS A 48 -4.25 -4.05 -43.58
N GLU A 49 -3.52 -3.05 -44.05
CA GLU A 49 -2.05 -3.03 -44.10
C GLU A 49 -1.44 -2.26 -42.91
N ASP A 50 -2.23 -1.91 -41.90
CA ASP A 50 -1.70 -1.30 -40.67
C ASP A 50 -0.88 -2.29 -39.84
N GLN A 51 -0.11 -1.74 -38.90
CA GLN A 51 0.76 -2.54 -38.04
C GLN A 51 -0.07 -3.46 -37.11
N ARG A 52 0.39 -4.70 -36.90
CA ARG A 52 -0.35 -5.74 -36.17
C ARG A 52 -0.84 -5.30 -34.79
N GLY A 53 -0.05 -4.53 -34.04
CA GLY A 53 -0.45 -4.03 -32.72
C GLY A 53 -1.68 -3.12 -32.74
N ILE A 54 -1.89 -2.36 -33.82
CA ILE A 54 -3.11 -1.55 -34.00
C ILE A 54 -4.32 -2.47 -34.15
N HIS A 55 -4.20 -3.55 -34.93
CA HIS A 55 -5.26 -4.55 -35.07
C HIS A 55 -5.58 -5.22 -33.73
N ILE A 56 -4.57 -5.61 -32.95
CA ILE A 56 -4.77 -6.20 -31.61
C ILE A 56 -5.52 -5.23 -30.69
N ALA A 57 -5.11 -3.96 -30.65
CA ALA A 57 -5.80 -2.96 -29.83
C ALA A 57 -7.24 -2.72 -30.28
N VAL A 58 -7.51 -2.77 -31.59
CA VAL A 58 -8.87 -2.67 -32.13
C VAL A 58 -9.71 -3.91 -31.81
N ASP A 59 -9.14 -5.11 -31.86
CA ASP A 59 -9.80 -6.35 -31.44
C ASP A 59 -10.20 -6.24 -29.95
N ASN A 60 -9.28 -5.76 -29.10
CA ASN A 60 -9.57 -5.48 -27.68
C ASN A 60 -10.67 -4.43 -27.51
N LEU A 61 -10.68 -3.37 -28.33
CA LEU A 61 -11.76 -2.37 -28.31
C LEU A 61 -13.12 -2.99 -28.68
N CYS A 62 -13.19 -3.91 -29.65
CA CYS A 62 -14.42 -4.64 -29.96
C CYS A 62 -14.94 -5.43 -28.76
N GLU A 63 -14.05 -6.14 -28.06
CA GLU A 63 -14.38 -6.86 -26.83
C GLU A 63 -14.84 -5.90 -25.72
N ASP A 64 -14.18 -4.75 -25.57
CA ASP A 64 -14.55 -3.71 -24.61
C ASP A 64 -15.96 -3.17 -24.90
N PHE A 65 -16.31 -2.93 -26.16
CA PHE A 65 -17.66 -2.56 -26.57
C PHE A 65 -18.68 -3.67 -26.23
N SER A 66 -18.33 -4.94 -26.44
CA SER A 66 -19.19 -6.07 -26.04
C SER A 66 -19.38 -6.12 -24.52
N GLN A 67 -18.33 -5.85 -23.75
CA GLN A 67 -18.41 -5.77 -22.29
C GLN A 67 -19.25 -4.57 -21.81
N VAL A 68 -19.20 -3.41 -22.47
CA VAL A 68 -19.96 -2.22 -22.07
C VAL A 68 -21.42 -2.29 -22.53
N PHE A 69 -21.69 -2.64 -23.79
CA PHE A 69 -23.01 -2.52 -24.42
C PHE A 69 -23.72 -3.85 -24.68
N GLY A 70 -23.03 -4.99 -24.55
CA GLY A 70 -23.57 -6.30 -24.93
C GLY A 70 -23.69 -6.50 -26.45
N MET A 71 -23.03 -5.65 -27.25
CA MET A 71 -23.01 -5.69 -28.70
C MET A 71 -21.58 -5.47 -29.18
N GLU A 72 -21.20 -6.10 -30.28
CA GLU A 72 -19.84 -6.04 -30.83
C GLU A 72 -19.84 -5.30 -32.18
N PRO A 73 -18.96 -4.30 -32.38
CA PRO A 73 -18.85 -3.60 -33.65
C PRO A 73 -18.19 -4.48 -34.72
N GLN A 74 -18.61 -4.34 -35.97
CA GLN A 74 -17.95 -5.04 -37.07
C GLN A 74 -16.66 -4.32 -37.47
N LEU A 75 -15.61 -5.10 -37.68
CA LEU A 75 -14.35 -4.63 -38.25
C LEU A 75 -14.46 -4.63 -39.78
N THR A 76 -14.25 -3.45 -40.35
CA THR A 76 -14.34 -3.22 -41.79
C THR A 76 -13.01 -2.69 -42.31
N THR A 77 -12.63 -3.11 -43.51
CA THR A 77 -11.41 -2.62 -44.20
C THR A 77 -11.73 -1.67 -45.34
N GLU A 78 -13.01 -1.53 -45.68
CA GLU A 78 -13.54 -0.66 -46.73
C GLU A 78 -14.79 0.06 -46.22
N ILE A 79 -15.07 1.23 -46.78
CA ILE A 79 -16.20 2.08 -46.39
C ILE A 79 -17.52 1.34 -46.67
N SER A 80 -18.31 1.13 -45.62
CA SER A 80 -19.58 0.41 -45.69
C SER A 80 -20.73 1.08 -44.93
N ASP A 81 -20.44 2.00 -44.01
CA ASP A 81 -21.44 2.66 -43.15
C ASP A 81 -21.46 4.18 -43.31
N GLU A 82 -22.64 4.78 -43.08
CA GLU A 82 -22.79 6.23 -43.06
C GLU A 82 -22.14 6.87 -41.83
N ASN A 83 -21.98 6.13 -40.72
CA ASN A 83 -21.20 6.56 -39.57
C ASN A 83 -20.27 5.42 -39.15
N CYS A 84 -19.00 5.73 -38.89
CA CYS A 84 -18.01 4.75 -38.43
C CYS A 84 -17.01 5.35 -37.43
N ILE A 85 -16.24 4.50 -36.76
CA ILE A 85 -14.98 4.88 -36.12
C ILE A 85 -13.86 4.59 -37.13
N ILE A 86 -12.94 5.51 -37.35
CA ILE A 86 -11.81 5.35 -38.27
C ILE A 86 -10.53 5.37 -37.44
N VAL A 87 -9.78 4.28 -37.50
CA VAL A 87 -8.56 4.10 -36.70
C VAL A 87 -7.36 3.96 -37.62
N GLY A 88 -6.25 4.62 -37.27
CA GLY A 88 -4.99 4.40 -37.98
C GLY A 88 -3.82 5.21 -37.44
N SER A 89 -2.63 4.87 -37.92
CA SER A 89 -1.41 5.67 -37.79
C SER A 89 -1.31 6.71 -38.91
N LEU A 90 -0.32 7.59 -38.86
CA LEU A 90 0.04 8.47 -39.98
C LEU A 90 0.31 7.72 -41.30
N ASN A 91 0.62 6.42 -41.24
CA ASN A 91 0.93 5.61 -42.41
C ASN A 91 -0.30 4.93 -43.03
N SER A 92 -1.42 4.88 -42.33
CA SER A 92 -2.65 4.23 -42.78
C SER A 92 -3.28 4.93 -43.99
N LYS A 93 -3.84 4.14 -44.91
CA LYS A 93 -4.60 4.58 -46.09
C LYS A 93 -5.61 5.68 -45.74
N TYR A 94 -6.47 5.44 -44.75
CA TYR A 94 -7.55 6.37 -44.41
C TYR A 94 -7.05 7.66 -43.77
N ILE A 95 -6.08 7.58 -42.86
CA ILE A 95 -5.48 8.77 -42.22
C ILE A 95 -4.75 9.64 -43.24
N LYS A 96 -3.97 9.04 -44.15
CA LYS A 96 -3.32 9.75 -45.27
C LYS A 96 -4.33 10.48 -46.14
N GLN A 97 -5.45 9.85 -46.48
CA GLN A 97 -6.49 10.47 -47.29
C GLN A 97 -7.22 11.60 -46.55
N LEU A 98 -7.47 11.46 -45.24
CA LEU A 98 -8.04 12.54 -44.43
C LEU A 98 -7.12 13.77 -44.40
N ILE A 99 -5.81 13.55 -44.31
CA ILE A 99 -4.79 14.60 -44.37
C ILE A 99 -4.78 15.27 -45.76
N GLN A 100 -4.79 14.47 -46.84
CA GLN A 100 -4.81 15.00 -48.22
C GLN A 100 -6.05 15.84 -48.53
N LYS A 101 -7.18 15.52 -47.89
CA LYS A 101 -8.44 16.27 -47.99
C LYS A 101 -8.54 17.43 -47.00
N GLU A 102 -7.48 17.73 -46.25
CA GLU A 102 -7.42 18.79 -45.23
C GLU A 102 -8.46 18.64 -44.10
N LYS A 103 -8.91 17.39 -43.86
CA LYS A 103 -9.85 17.05 -42.78
C LYS A 103 -9.16 16.67 -41.46
N LEU A 104 -7.88 16.36 -41.54
CA LEU A 104 -7.01 16.13 -40.39
C LEU A 104 -5.70 16.87 -40.62
N GLU A 105 -5.23 17.60 -39.62
CA GLU A 105 -4.05 18.44 -39.78
C GLU A 105 -2.76 17.66 -39.53
N LYS A 106 -1.98 17.41 -40.60
CA LYS A 106 -0.73 16.62 -40.55
C LYS A 106 0.25 17.08 -39.47
N LYS A 107 0.39 18.39 -39.25
CA LYS A 107 1.38 18.98 -38.33
C LYS A 107 1.13 18.60 -36.87
N GLN A 108 -0.08 18.16 -36.52
CA GLN A 108 -0.42 17.79 -35.15
C GLN A 108 0.17 16.43 -34.73
N LEU A 109 0.57 15.61 -35.71
CA LEU A 109 1.08 14.24 -35.52
C LEU A 109 2.48 14.01 -36.13
N GLN A 110 2.81 14.69 -37.24
CA GLN A 110 4.07 14.44 -37.96
C GLN A 110 5.29 14.75 -37.09
N GLY A 111 6.18 13.78 -36.92
CA GLY A 111 7.41 13.91 -36.14
C GLY A 111 7.19 13.94 -34.63
N LYS A 112 5.98 13.59 -34.18
CA LYS A 112 5.63 13.44 -32.76
C LYS A 112 5.88 12.01 -32.30
N ASN A 113 6.21 11.84 -31.03
CA ASN A 113 6.43 10.53 -30.41
C ASN A 113 5.18 10.11 -29.64
N GLU A 114 4.61 8.95 -30.00
CA GLU A 114 3.55 8.26 -29.28
C GLU A 114 2.29 9.10 -28.99
N LYS A 115 2.05 10.11 -29.81
CA LYS A 115 0.90 11.01 -29.69
C LYS A 115 -0.29 10.47 -30.47
N TYR A 116 -1.50 10.72 -29.97
CA TYR A 116 -2.73 10.50 -30.71
C TYR A 116 -3.63 11.72 -30.75
N ILE A 117 -4.61 11.67 -31.64
CA ILE A 117 -5.71 12.62 -31.73
C ILE A 117 -7.01 11.84 -31.90
N ILE A 118 -7.99 12.16 -31.06
CA ILE A 118 -9.38 11.71 -31.18
C ILE A 118 -10.23 12.91 -31.55
N THR A 119 -10.96 12.84 -32.67
CA THR A 119 -11.83 13.93 -33.11
C THR A 119 -12.97 13.45 -34.00
N THR A 120 -14.08 14.16 -34.03
CA THR A 120 -15.18 13.86 -34.97
C THR A 120 -15.00 14.62 -36.28
N VAL A 121 -15.14 13.95 -37.43
CA VAL A 121 -15.00 14.53 -38.76
C VAL A 121 -16.30 14.37 -39.55
N ASP A 122 -16.81 15.47 -40.10
CA ASP A 122 -17.97 15.46 -41.00
C ASP A 122 -17.58 15.12 -42.44
N ALA A 123 -18.41 14.31 -43.09
CA ALA A 123 -18.28 13.82 -44.46
C ALA A 123 -16.89 13.28 -44.86
N PRO A 124 -16.18 12.46 -44.05
CA PRO A 124 -14.76 12.16 -44.24
C PRO A 124 -14.45 11.51 -45.60
N PHE A 125 -15.37 10.66 -46.07
CA PHE A 125 -15.33 9.99 -47.36
C PHE A 125 -16.70 10.00 -48.04
N ASN A 126 -16.73 9.70 -49.33
CA ASN A 126 -18.01 9.51 -50.01
C ASN A 126 -18.73 8.30 -49.39
N GLY A 127 -20.02 8.46 -49.05
CA GLY A 127 -20.79 7.44 -48.34
C GLY A 127 -20.72 7.51 -46.80
N VAL A 128 -19.79 8.27 -46.22
CA VAL A 128 -19.70 8.48 -44.76
C VAL A 128 -20.18 9.89 -44.42
N LYS A 129 -21.23 10.02 -43.61
CA LYS A 129 -21.78 11.29 -43.11
C LYS A 129 -20.95 11.88 -41.98
N LYS A 130 -20.56 11.08 -40.99
CA LYS A 130 -19.74 11.53 -39.85
C LYS A 130 -18.92 10.37 -39.28
N ALA A 131 -17.71 10.63 -38.82
CA ALA A 131 -16.90 9.59 -38.19
C ALA A 131 -16.19 10.10 -36.93
N LEU A 132 -15.96 9.21 -35.97
CA LEU A 132 -14.95 9.40 -34.94
C LEU A 132 -13.60 8.95 -35.51
N VAL A 133 -12.60 9.81 -35.55
CA VAL A 133 -11.27 9.50 -36.05
C VAL A 133 -10.31 9.39 -34.86
N ILE A 134 -9.60 8.26 -34.78
CA ILE A 134 -8.47 8.02 -33.86
C ILE A 134 -7.21 7.91 -34.72
N ALA A 135 -6.37 8.94 -34.67
CA ALA A 135 -5.16 9.04 -35.48
C ALA A 135 -3.91 9.18 -34.61
N GLY A 136 -2.97 8.23 -34.72
CA GLY A 136 -1.68 8.25 -34.03
C GLY A 136 -0.52 8.77 -34.86
N SER A 137 0.50 9.34 -34.21
CA SER A 137 1.77 9.71 -34.85
C SER A 137 2.56 8.49 -35.31
N ASP A 138 2.41 7.38 -34.58
CA ASP A 138 3.04 6.08 -34.78
C ASP A 138 2.13 4.96 -34.21
N ARG A 139 2.63 3.72 -34.21
CA ARG A 139 1.88 2.54 -33.76
C ARG A 139 1.35 2.67 -32.33
N ARG A 140 2.21 3.10 -31.41
CA ARG A 140 1.88 3.19 -29.98
C ARG A 140 0.96 4.37 -29.72
N GLY A 141 1.17 5.50 -30.39
CA GLY A 141 0.21 6.61 -30.37
C GLY A 141 -1.19 6.13 -30.73
N THR A 142 -1.36 5.43 -31.86
CA THR A 142 -2.69 4.90 -32.25
C THR A 142 -3.26 3.95 -31.20
N ILE A 143 -2.46 3.03 -30.65
CA ILE A 143 -2.85 2.10 -29.58
C ILE A 143 -3.32 2.85 -28.32
N TYR A 144 -2.62 3.89 -27.89
CA TYR A 144 -3.02 4.70 -26.73
C TYR A 144 -4.32 5.46 -26.97
N GLY A 145 -4.56 5.96 -28.18
CA GLY A 145 -5.84 6.59 -28.53
C GLY A 145 -7.02 5.60 -28.50
N ILE A 146 -6.78 4.35 -28.92
CA ILE A 146 -7.78 3.27 -28.83
C ILE A 146 -8.09 2.96 -27.36
N TYR A 147 -7.05 2.75 -26.54
CA TYR A 147 -7.24 2.45 -25.12
C TYR A 147 -7.76 3.64 -24.30
N GLU A 148 -7.53 4.88 -24.74
CA GLU A 148 -8.19 6.04 -24.13
C GLU A 148 -9.70 6.02 -24.37
N LEU A 149 -10.16 5.70 -25.58
CA LEU A 149 -11.59 5.51 -25.84
C LEU A 149 -12.16 4.40 -24.95
N SER A 150 -11.47 3.26 -24.86
CA SER A 150 -11.84 2.15 -23.98
C SER A 150 -11.96 2.58 -22.50
N LYS A 151 -10.95 3.31 -22.00
CA LYS A 151 -10.91 3.87 -20.65
C LYS A 151 -12.13 4.77 -20.38
N GLN A 152 -12.43 5.69 -21.29
CA GLN A 152 -13.55 6.62 -21.13
C GLN A 152 -14.93 5.97 -21.35
N LEU A 153 -15.00 4.83 -22.05
CA LEU A 153 -16.20 3.98 -22.10
C LEU A 153 -16.47 3.25 -20.78
N GLY A 154 -15.50 3.22 -19.86
CA GLY A 154 -15.61 2.63 -18.53
C GLY A 154 -14.88 1.31 -18.35
N VAL A 155 -13.99 0.92 -19.28
CA VAL A 155 -13.12 -0.24 -19.11
C VAL A 155 -11.80 0.19 -18.48
N SER A 156 -11.63 -0.12 -17.20
CA SER A 156 -10.39 0.17 -16.48
C SER A 156 -9.21 -0.61 -17.07
N PRO A 157 -7.98 -0.05 -17.11
CA PRO A 157 -6.77 -0.85 -17.35
C PRO A 157 -6.67 -2.08 -16.44
N TRP A 158 -7.26 -1.99 -15.25
CA TRP A 158 -7.30 -3.04 -14.22
C TRP A 158 -8.51 -3.97 -14.30
N TYR A 159 -9.32 -3.93 -15.37
CA TYR A 159 -10.53 -4.75 -15.50
C TYR A 159 -10.24 -6.24 -15.29
N TRP A 160 -9.11 -6.72 -15.80
CA TRP A 160 -8.67 -8.09 -15.63
C TRP A 160 -7.70 -8.25 -14.45
N TRP A 161 -6.71 -7.38 -14.31
CA TRP A 161 -5.66 -7.54 -13.28
C TRP A 161 -6.11 -7.27 -11.84
N MET A 162 -7.27 -6.64 -11.65
CA MET A 162 -7.85 -6.35 -10.33
C MET A 162 -9.37 -6.57 -10.30
N ASP A 163 -9.91 -7.29 -11.30
CA ASP A 163 -11.35 -7.59 -11.43
C ASP A 163 -12.25 -6.33 -11.35
N VAL A 164 -11.78 -5.19 -11.87
CA VAL A 164 -12.58 -3.96 -11.88
C VAL A 164 -13.77 -4.15 -12.82
N PRO A 165 -15.03 -4.02 -12.34
CA PRO A 165 -16.18 -4.34 -13.17
C PRO A 165 -16.37 -3.30 -14.28
N VAL A 166 -16.72 -3.80 -15.47
CA VAL A 166 -17.15 -2.94 -16.59
C VAL A 166 -18.63 -2.62 -16.44
N VAL A 167 -18.94 -1.34 -16.20
CA VAL A 167 -20.33 -0.89 -16.00
C VAL A 167 -21.11 -0.99 -17.32
N LYS A 168 -22.20 -1.75 -17.33
CA LYS A 168 -23.07 -1.87 -18.50
C LYS A 168 -23.75 -0.52 -18.84
N ARG A 169 -23.76 -0.17 -20.13
CA ARG A 169 -24.38 1.05 -20.65
C ARG A 169 -25.26 0.72 -21.85
N ALA A 170 -26.33 1.49 -22.02
CA ALA A 170 -27.22 1.36 -23.19
C ALA A 170 -26.80 2.28 -24.34
N GLU A 171 -26.23 3.43 -24.01
CA GLU A 171 -25.87 4.48 -24.96
C GLU A 171 -24.54 5.13 -24.57
N ALA A 172 -23.82 5.64 -25.57
CA ALA A 172 -22.64 6.48 -25.39
C ALA A 172 -22.51 7.46 -26.56
N TYR A 173 -22.00 8.63 -26.24
CA TYR A 173 -21.81 9.73 -27.18
C TYR A 173 -20.44 10.35 -27.01
N ILE A 174 -19.87 10.82 -28.12
CA ILE A 174 -18.61 11.56 -28.17
C ILE A 174 -18.88 13.05 -28.30
N LEU A 175 -18.38 13.83 -27.37
CA LEU A 175 -18.43 15.30 -27.41
C LEU A 175 -17.57 15.84 -28.58
N PRO A 176 -17.97 16.96 -29.20
CA PRO A 176 -17.19 17.57 -30.27
C PRO A 176 -15.90 18.18 -29.71
N GLY A 177 -14.77 17.92 -30.37
CA GLY A 177 -13.48 18.45 -29.95
C GLY A 177 -12.31 17.74 -30.60
N ILE A 178 -11.11 18.16 -30.19
CA ILE A 178 -9.85 17.47 -30.49
C ILE A 178 -9.27 17.06 -29.14
N TYR A 179 -9.14 15.75 -28.92
CA TYR A 179 -8.68 15.17 -27.67
C TYR A 179 -7.34 14.47 -27.88
N THR A 180 -6.42 14.68 -26.95
CA THR A 180 -5.06 14.16 -27.00
C THR A 180 -4.46 14.22 -25.60
N ASP A 181 -3.62 13.26 -25.27
CA ASP A 181 -2.76 13.31 -24.08
C ASP A 181 -1.41 14.02 -24.37
N GLY A 182 -1.20 14.55 -25.57
CA GLY A 182 0.09 15.11 -25.98
C GLY A 182 1.13 14.03 -26.35
N GLU A 183 2.40 14.35 -26.13
CA GLU A 183 3.51 13.40 -26.23
C GLU A 183 3.91 12.99 -24.81
N PRO A 184 4.28 11.72 -24.55
CA PRO A 184 4.78 11.34 -23.24
C PRO A 184 6.10 12.07 -22.96
N ALA A 185 6.22 12.60 -21.74
CA ALA A 185 7.40 13.30 -21.26
C ALA A 185 8.59 12.35 -21.14
N VAL A 186 8.37 11.14 -20.62
CA VAL A 186 9.38 10.10 -20.53
C VAL A 186 9.28 9.15 -21.73
N LYS A 187 10.39 8.91 -22.44
CA LYS A 187 10.36 8.14 -23.70
C LYS A 187 10.03 6.65 -23.50
N TYR A 188 10.68 5.97 -22.56
CA TYR A 188 10.45 4.56 -22.25
C TYR A 188 9.89 4.45 -20.82
N ARG A 189 8.73 3.81 -20.66
CA ARG A 189 7.94 3.79 -19.43
C ARG A 189 7.49 2.38 -19.18
N GLY A 190 7.97 1.76 -18.10
CA GLY A 190 7.81 0.32 -17.94
C GLY A 190 7.84 -0.20 -16.52
N ILE A 191 7.60 -1.50 -16.43
CA ILE A 191 7.65 -2.28 -15.20
C ILE A 191 8.68 -3.41 -15.33
N PHE A 192 9.25 -3.81 -14.20
CA PHE A 192 10.11 -4.97 -14.04
C PHE A 192 9.41 -5.96 -13.13
N LEU A 193 9.03 -7.10 -13.70
CA LEU A 193 8.58 -8.25 -12.91
C LEU A 193 9.83 -8.88 -12.29
N ASN A 194 9.96 -8.80 -10.98
CA ASN A 194 11.10 -9.29 -10.22
C ASN A 194 10.59 -9.88 -8.92
N ASP A 195 11.49 -10.52 -8.16
CA ASP A 195 11.15 -11.06 -6.84
C ASP A 195 9.97 -12.05 -6.93
N GLU A 196 9.75 -12.65 -8.11
CA GLU A 196 8.49 -13.25 -8.56
C GLU A 196 8.16 -14.62 -7.92
N ALA A 197 9.07 -15.10 -7.09
CA ALA A 197 8.92 -16.35 -6.35
C ALA A 197 8.72 -16.06 -4.85
N PRO A 198 7.70 -16.66 -4.22
CA PRO A 198 6.87 -17.75 -4.72
C PRO A 198 5.56 -17.30 -5.40
N CYS A 199 5.17 -16.03 -5.33
CA CYS A 199 3.78 -15.64 -5.60
C CYS A 199 3.42 -15.68 -7.09
N LEU A 200 3.98 -14.79 -7.92
CA LEU A 200 3.69 -14.71 -9.35
C LEU A 200 4.00 -16.03 -10.05
N THR A 201 5.11 -16.68 -9.70
CA THR A 201 5.48 -17.98 -10.24
C THR A 201 4.46 -19.08 -9.93
N SER A 202 3.96 -19.15 -8.69
CA SER A 202 2.92 -20.11 -8.32
C SER A 202 1.60 -19.82 -9.02
N TRP A 203 1.23 -18.54 -9.11
CA TRP A 203 0.01 -18.13 -9.80
C TRP A 203 0.07 -18.42 -11.29
N VAL A 204 1.17 -18.09 -11.98
CA VAL A 204 1.34 -18.39 -13.41
C VAL A 204 1.22 -19.89 -13.67
N LYS A 205 1.86 -20.72 -12.83
CA LYS A 205 1.74 -22.17 -12.91
C LYS A 205 0.30 -22.65 -12.76
N GLN A 206 -0.46 -22.10 -11.83
CA GLN A 206 -1.84 -22.51 -11.58
C GLN A 206 -2.80 -22.02 -12.66
N TYR A 207 -2.61 -20.80 -13.17
CA TYR A 207 -3.50 -20.15 -14.12
C TYR A 207 -3.22 -20.56 -15.58
N TYR A 208 -1.95 -20.53 -16.00
CA TYR A 208 -1.54 -20.82 -17.38
C TYR A 208 -1.07 -22.27 -17.59
N GLY A 209 -0.79 -23.00 -16.51
CA GLY A 209 -0.31 -24.38 -16.56
C GLY A 209 1.16 -24.54 -16.93
N THR A 210 1.96 -23.46 -16.83
CA THR A 210 3.38 -23.44 -17.22
C THR A 210 4.29 -23.12 -16.02
N ASP A 211 5.47 -23.74 -15.98
CA ASP A 211 6.49 -23.45 -14.94
C ASP A 211 7.29 -22.16 -15.25
N PHE A 212 6.93 -21.47 -16.34
CA PHE A 212 7.50 -20.22 -16.82
C PHE A 212 6.41 -19.29 -17.39
N GLY A 213 6.71 -17.99 -17.48
CA GLY A 213 5.87 -17.03 -18.19
C GLY A 213 5.94 -17.25 -19.71
N ASP A 214 4.87 -17.79 -20.28
CA ASP A 214 4.74 -17.96 -21.73
C ASP A 214 4.03 -16.75 -22.38
N HIS A 215 3.85 -16.79 -23.70
CA HIS A 215 3.31 -15.65 -24.42
C HIS A 215 1.87 -15.30 -24.03
N ARG A 216 1.10 -16.23 -23.46
CA ARG A 216 -0.28 -15.96 -22.99
C ARG A 216 -0.25 -15.09 -21.74
N PHE A 217 0.66 -15.40 -20.81
CA PHE A 217 0.92 -14.55 -19.66
C PHE A 217 1.46 -13.17 -20.07
N TYR A 218 2.49 -13.15 -20.93
CA TYR A 218 3.09 -11.88 -21.34
C TYR A 218 2.15 -11.04 -22.21
N ALA A 219 1.21 -11.63 -22.97
CA ALA A 219 0.16 -10.86 -23.66
C ALA A 219 -0.70 -10.07 -22.67
N GLN A 220 -1.11 -10.68 -21.55
CA GLN A 220 -1.87 -10.01 -20.49
C GLN A 220 -1.07 -8.90 -19.80
N VAL A 221 0.24 -9.09 -19.60
CA VAL A 221 1.14 -8.06 -19.06
C VAL A 221 1.30 -6.90 -20.07
N CYS A 222 1.52 -7.21 -21.35
CA CYS A 222 1.67 -6.21 -22.40
C CYS A 222 0.39 -5.39 -22.61
N GLU A 223 -0.79 -6.02 -22.56
CA GLU A 223 -2.07 -5.30 -22.63
C GLU A 223 -2.20 -4.30 -21.49
N LEU A 224 -1.90 -4.71 -20.25
CA LEU A 224 -1.94 -3.81 -19.09
C LEU A 224 -1.01 -2.62 -19.28
N ILE A 225 0.26 -2.87 -19.65
CA ILE A 225 1.26 -1.81 -19.89
C ILE A 225 0.73 -0.82 -20.92
N LEU A 226 0.18 -1.29 -22.04
CA LEU A 226 -0.32 -0.42 -23.10
C LEU A 226 -1.59 0.34 -22.69
N ARG A 227 -2.50 -0.28 -21.92
CA ARG A 227 -3.70 0.40 -21.36
C ARG A 227 -3.33 1.47 -20.33
N LEU A 228 -2.22 1.28 -19.60
CA LEU A 228 -1.61 2.28 -18.71
C LEU A 228 -0.66 3.24 -19.44
N LYS A 229 -0.61 3.19 -20.78
CA LYS A 229 0.23 4.05 -21.63
C LYS A 229 1.74 3.94 -21.37
N GLY A 230 2.17 2.83 -20.78
CA GLY A 230 3.54 2.36 -20.81
C GLY A 230 3.92 1.73 -22.15
N ASN A 231 5.21 1.49 -22.36
CA ASN A 231 5.74 0.86 -23.57
C ASN A 231 6.94 -0.07 -23.31
N PHE A 232 7.35 -0.28 -22.06
CA PHE A 232 8.60 -0.98 -21.75
C PHE A 232 8.40 -2.07 -20.70
N LEU A 233 9.14 -3.18 -20.81
CA LEU A 233 9.09 -4.30 -19.88
C LEU A 233 10.48 -4.89 -19.66
N TRP A 234 10.83 -5.09 -18.40
CA TRP A 234 11.81 -6.11 -17.99
C TRP A 234 11.04 -7.36 -17.52
N PRO A 235 11.22 -8.51 -18.19
CA PRO A 235 10.49 -9.72 -17.85
C PRO A 235 11.05 -10.38 -16.59
N ALA A 236 10.25 -11.26 -15.97
CA ALA A 236 10.67 -12.10 -14.86
C ALA A 236 11.86 -13.00 -15.24
N MET A 237 12.83 -13.11 -14.33
CA MET A 237 14.17 -13.59 -14.67
C MET A 237 14.88 -14.42 -13.57
N TRP A 238 14.31 -14.55 -12.36
CA TRP A 238 14.89 -15.40 -11.31
C TRP A 238 14.87 -16.88 -11.72
N GLY A 239 13.70 -17.36 -12.10
CA GLY A 239 13.49 -18.74 -12.55
C GLY A 239 13.42 -18.87 -14.07
N TRP A 240 13.09 -17.79 -14.77
CA TRP A 240 12.64 -17.78 -16.15
C TRP A 240 13.66 -17.14 -17.10
N ALA A 241 13.51 -17.41 -18.38
CA ALA A 241 14.28 -16.81 -19.47
C ALA A 241 13.33 -16.43 -20.61
N PHE A 242 12.79 -15.21 -20.56
CA PHE A 242 11.79 -14.68 -21.50
C PHE A 242 12.04 -15.07 -22.97
N TYR A 243 13.25 -14.87 -23.49
CA TYR A 243 13.56 -15.15 -24.88
C TYR A 243 13.73 -16.64 -25.22
N ALA A 244 13.95 -17.49 -24.22
CA ALA A 244 14.30 -18.90 -24.40
C ALA A 244 13.18 -19.87 -23.97
N ASP A 245 12.35 -19.49 -23.00
CA ASP A 245 11.29 -20.33 -22.45
C ASP A 245 10.13 -20.52 -23.44
N ASP A 246 9.76 -19.45 -24.14
CA ASP A 246 8.80 -19.49 -25.24
C ASP A 246 9.25 -18.58 -26.39
N SER A 247 9.45 -19.18 -27.57
CA SER A 247 9.83 -18.47 -28.79
C SER A 247 8.85 -17.38 -29.23
N LEU A 248 7.60 -17.42 -28.75
CA LEU A 248 6.57 -16.44 -29.06
C LEU A 248 6.58 -15.23 -28.13
N ASN A 249 7.32 -15.25 -27.02
CA ASN A 249 7.34 -14.15 -26.04
C ASN A 249 7.76 -12.82 -26.68
N SER A 250 8.97 -12.76 -27.26
CA SER A 250 9.49 -11.56 -27.91
C SER A 250 8.62 -11.12 -29.09
N LYS A 251 8.14 -12.08 -29.90
CA LYS A 251 7.23 -11.79 -31.02
C LYS A 251 5.93 -11.15 -30.55
N THR A 252 5.33 -11.66 -29.48
CA THR A 252 4.07 -11.15 -28.92
C THR A 252 4.25 -9.72 -28.40
N ALA A 253 5.32 -9.47 -27.63
CA ALA A 253 5.63 -8.14 -27.14
C ALA A 253 5.86 -7.13 -28.28
N ASP A 254 6.69 -7.48 -29.27
CA ASP A 254 6.97 -6.61 -30.41
C ASP A 254 5.73 -6.38 -31.29
N GLU A 255 4.93 -7.41 -31.56
CA GLU A 255 3.69 -7.26 -32.35
C GLU A 255 2.67 -6.38 -31.63
N MET A 256 2.52 -6.50 -30.31
CA MET A 256 1.65 -5.63 -29.50
C MET A 256 2.22 -4.20 -29.39
N GLY A 257 3.53 -4.04 -29.45
CA GLY A 257 4.22 -2.75 -29.40
C GLY A 257 4.90 -2.43 -28.07
N VAL A 258 5.10 -3.43 -27.20
CA VAL A 258 5.89 -3.30 -25.97
C VAL A 258 7.36 -3.61 -26.28
N ILE A 259 8.23 -2.71 -25.87
CA ILE A 259 9.68 -2.79 -26.02
C ILE A 259 10.23 -3.63 -24.86
N ILE A 260 11.06 -4.62 -25.17
CA ILE A 260 11.69 -5.43 -24.13
C ILE A 260 13.09 -4.88 -23.81
N GLY A 261 13.45 -4.95 -22.53
CA GLY A 261 14.83 -4.88 -22.08
C GLY A 261 15.12 -6.05 -21.14
N THR A 262 16.35 -6.06 -20.63
CA THR A 262 16.77 -7.01 -19.60
C THR A 262 17.30 -6.24 -18.40
N SER A 263 17.30 -6.87 -17.22
CA SER A 263 17.77 -6.20 -16.00
C SER A 263 19.23 -5.75 -16.16
N HIS A 264 19.66 -4.87 -15.28
CA HIS A 264 20.96 -4.22 -15.36
C HIS A 264 22.19 -5.15 -15.28
N HIS A 265 22.00 -6.42 -14.93
CA HIS A 265 23.06 -7.43 -14.88
C HIS A 265 22.87 -8.56 -15.93
N GLU A 266 21.97 -8.36 -16.89
CA GLU A 266 21.63 -9.29 -17.96
C GLU A 266 22.00 -8.72 -19.34
N PRO A 267 23.30 -8.60 -19.68
CA PRO A 267 23.71 -7.85 -20.85
C PRO A 267 23.38 -8.54 -22.17
N MET A 268 23.28 -7.74 -23.23
CA MET A 268 23.23 -8.17 -24.63
C MET A 268 22.00 -9.01 -25.00
N ALA A 269 20.84 -8.65 -24.43
CA ALA A 269 19.56 -9.31 -24.65
C ALA A 269 19.57 -10.83 -24.36
N ARG A 270 20.31 -11.20 -23.30
CA ARG A 270 20.36 -12.56 -22.77
C ARG A 270 19.80 -12.58 -21.36
N ASN A 271 18.80 -13.42 -21.11
CA ASN A 271 18.29 -13.60 -19.75
C ASN A 271 19.31 -14.38 -18.91
N HIS A 272 19.47 -14.03 -17.63
CA HIS A 272 20.46 -14.66 -16.74
C HIS A 272 20.36 -16.18 -16.73
N GLN A 273 19.14 -16.70 -16.69
CA GLN A 273 18.87 -18.14 -16.67
C GLN A 273 19.34 -18.87 -17.94
N GLU A 274 19.51 -18.19 -19.08
CA GLU A 274 20.13 -18.82 -20.26
C GLU A 274 21.58 -19.23 -19.99
N TRP A 275 22.32 -18.42 -19.21
CA TRP A 275 23.66 -18.76 -18.75
C TRP A 275 23.60 -19.78 -17.63
N ALA A 276 22.81 -19.53 -16.57
CA ALA A 276 22.78 -20.37 -15.38
C ALA A 276 22.41 -21.83 -15.68
N ARG A 277 21.43 -22.06 -16.56
CA ARG A 277 20.99 -23.41 -16.97
C ARG A 277 22.05 -24.20 -17.75
N LYS A 278 23.03 -23.51 -18.36
CA LYS A 278 24.11 -24.09 -19.16
C LYS A 278 25.50 -23.76 -18.61
N ARG A 279 25.59 -23.38 -17.34
CA ARG A 279 26.84 -22.96 -16.67
C ARG A 279 27.98 -23.97 -16.83
N ASN A 280 27.66 -25.26 -16.75
CA ASN A 280 28.64 -26.34 -16.91
C ASN A 280 29.18 -26.46 -18.35
N GLU A 281 28.41 -26.02 -19.35
CA GLU A 281 28.82 -26.01 -20.76
C GLU A 281 29.57 -24.72 -21.13
N TYR A 282 29.10 -23.57 -20.62
CA TYR A 282 29.67 -22.27 -20.93
C TYR A 282 30.92 -21.92 -20.12
N GLY A 283 31.07 -22.46 -18.91
CA GLY A 283 32.19 -22.15 -18.01
C GLY A 283 31.92 -20.93 -17.11
N ALA A 284 32.98 -20.23 -16.72
CA ALA A 284 32.90 -19.13 -15.75
C ALA A 284 32.35 -17.85 -16.40
N TRP A 285 31.48 -17.12 -15.68
CA TRP A 285 31.06 -15.76 -16.02
C TRP A 285 32.19 -14.78 -15.67
N ASN A 286 33.25 -14.81 -16.48
CA ASN A 286 34.45 -14.01 -16.26
C ASN A 286 35.04 -13.60 -17.61
N TYR A 287 34.96 -12.31 -17.94
CA TYR A 287 35.40 -11.82 -19.24
C TYR A 287 36.91 -11.95 -19.47
N SER A 288 37.71 -11.86 -18.42
CA SER A 288 39.17 -11.98 -18.51
C SER A 288 39.63 -13.38 -18.88
N THR A 289 38.91 -14.42 -18.45
CA THR A 289 39.30 -15.82 -18.66
C THR A 289 38.42 -16.57 -19.66
N ASN A 290 37.21 -16.08 -19.94
CA ASN A 290 36.22 -16.76 -20.78
C ASN A 290 35.62 -15.89 -21.90
N LYS A 291 36.38 -14.88 -22.35
CA LYS A 291 35.98 -13.90 -23.38
C LYS A 291 35.27 -14.51 -24.59
N LYS A 292 35.83 -15.56 -25.19
CA LYS A 292 35.34 -16.12 -26.45
C LYS A 292 33.91 -16.69 -26.32
N VAL A 293 33.62 -17.35 -25.21
CA VAL A 293 32.29 -17.92 -24.96
C VAL A 293 31.30 -16.79 -24.66
N LEU A 294 31.69 -15.81 -23.84
CA LEU A 294 30.84 -14.65 -23.53
C LEU A 294 30.53 -13.81 -24.77
N ASP A 295 31.51 -13.55 -25.64
CA ASP A 295 31.29 -12.83 -26.90
C ASP A 295 30.31 -13.57 -27.82
N GLN A 296 30.41 -14.90 -27.90
CA GLN A 296 29.46 -15.71 -28.67
C GLN A 296 28.07 -15.68 -28.05
N PHE A 297 27.98 -15.79 -26.72
CA PHE A 297 26.73 -15.68 -25.97
C PHE A 297 26.08 -14.30 -26.19
N PHE A 298 26.84 -13.21 -26.15
CA PHE A 298 26.35 -11.88 -26.45
C PHE A 298 25.89 -11.75 -27.91
N ARG A 299 26.65 -12.28 -28.87
CA ARG A 299 26.31 -12.25 -30.30
C ARG A 299 24.97 -12.90 -30.60
N GLU A 300 24.72 -14.08 -30.05
CA GLU A 300 23.45 -14.80 -30.22
C GLU A 300 22.24 -14.00 -29.70
N GLY A 301 22.41 -13.24 -28.62
CA GLY A 301 21.36 -12.38 -28.08
C GLY A 301 20.98 -11.27 -29.06
N ILE A 302 21.98 -10.56 -29.58
CA ILE A 302 21.76 -9.51 -30.58
C ILE A 302 21.19 -10.09 -31.88
N GLU A 303 21.68 -11.26 -32.33
CA GLU A 303 21.15 -11.92 -33.54
C GLU A 303 19.66 -12.23 -33.42
N ARG A 304 19.20 -12.59 -32.22
CA ARG A 304 17.81 -12.89 -31.90
C ARG A 304 16.92 -11.65 -31.91
N VAL A 305 17.40 -10.50 -31.40
CA VAL A 305 16.58 -9.30 -31.22
C VAL A 305 16.79 -8.19 -32.26
N LYS A 306 17.74 -8.34 -33.21
CA LYS A 306 18.12 -7.29 -34.18
C LYS A 306 17.00 -6.67 -35.03
N ASN A 307 15.84 -7.32 -35.11
CA ASN A 307 14.67 -6.86 -35.87
C ASN A 307 13.52 -6.35 -34.99
N THR A 308 13.74 -6.20 -33.69
CA THR A 308 12.79 -5.68 -32.70
C THR A 308 13.14 -4.24 -32.32
N GLU A 309 12.33 -3.61 -31.47
CA GLU A 309 12.63 -2.31 -30.87
C GLU A 309 13.37 -2.42 -29.52
N ASP A 310 13.82 -3.62 -29.12
CA ASP A 310 14.39 -3.91 -27.80
C ASP A 310 15.58 -3.01 -27.43
N ILE A 311 15.68 -2.66 -26.15
CA ILE A 311 16.80 -1.88 -25.60
C ILE A 311 17.85 -2.85 -25.07
N ILE A 312 19.08 -2.68 -25.55
CA ILE A 312 20.18 -3.59 -25.24
C ILE A 312 20.91 -3.12 -23.98
N THR A 313 20.83 -3.90 -22.91
CA THR A 313 21.68 -3.71 -21.73
C THR A 313 23.14 -3.98 -22.08
N ILE A 314 24.02 -3.03 -21.78
CA ILE A 314 25.47 -3.13 -21.97
C ILE A 314 26.22 -2.97 -20.64
N GLY A 315 27.53 -3.22 -20.66
CA GLY A 315 28.30 -3.45 -19.45
C GLY A 315 28.19 -4.91 -19.00
N MET A 316 28.81 -5.23 -17.86
CA MET A 316 28.78 -6.58 -17.29
C MET A 316 29.03 -6.46 -15.79
N ARG A 317 28.20 -7.10 -14.96
CA ARG A 317 28.46 -7.24 -13.52
C ARG A 317 28.88 -8.68 -13.22
N GLY A 318 29.06 -9.01 -11.94
CA GLY A 318 29.24 -10.39 -11.49
C GLY A 318 28.08 -11.29 -11.93
N ASP A 319 28.18 -12.55 -11.59
CA ASP A 319 27.21 -13.56 -12.02
C ASP A 319 25.94 -13.49 -11.17
N GLY A 320 24.89 -12.85 -11.69
CA GLY A 320 23.70 -12.47 -10.90
C GLY A 320 23.81 -11.02 -10.41
N ASP A 321 23.07 -10.65 -9.36
CA ASP A 321 23.20 -9.33 -8.71
C ASP A 321 24.44 -9.26 -7.78
N GLU A 322 25.59 -9.67 -8.30
CA GLU A 322 26.88 -9.63 -7.62
C GLU A 322 27.82 -8.61 -8.27
N ALA A 323 28.71 -8.01 -7.48
CA ALA A 323 29.78 -7.19 -8.02
C ALA A 323 30.80 -8.05 -8.78
N MET A 324 31.48 -7.47 -9.78
CA MET A 324 32.70 -8.09 -10.30
C MET A 324 33.81 -8.04 -9.23
N SER A 325 34.79 -8.96 -9.29
CA SER A 325 35.91 -9.03 -8.33
C SER A 325 36.57 -7.68 -8.07
N GLU A 326 37.08 -7.40 -6.85
CA GLU A 326 37.73 -6.13 -6.47
C GLU A 326 38.85 -5.68 -7.42
N ASP A 327 39.53 -6.62 -8.09
CA ASP A 327 40.58 -6.37 -9.08
C ASP A 327 40.03 -5.84 -10.44
N THR A 328 38.72 -5.67 -10.58
CA THR A 328 38.08 -5.21 -11.83
C THR A 328 38.43 -3.75 -12.09
N ASN A 329 39.41 -3.59 -12.96
CA ASN A 329 39.95 -2.33 -13.39
C ASN A 329 39.00 -1.67 -14.40
N VAL A 330 38.75 -0.36 -14.32
CA VAL A 330 37.92 0.43 -15.25
C VAL A 330 38.20 0.07 -16.73
N LYS A 331 39.46 -0.24 -17.05
CA LYS A 331 39.91 -0.69 -18.38
C LYS A 331 39.22 -1.97 -18.88
N LEU A 332 38.96 -2.94 -18.00
CA LEU A 332 38.28 -4.19 -18.38
C LEU A 332 36.85 -3.89 -18.81
N MET A 333 36.14 -3.07 -18.03
CA MET A 333 34.78 -2.63 -18.33
C MET A 333 34.71 -1.86 -19.64
N GLU A 334 35.64 -0.92 -19.88
CA GLU A 334 35.77 -0.22 -21.17
C GLU A 334 35.94 -1.21 -22.32
N SER A 335 36.80 -2.24 -22.16
CA SER A 335 36.99 -3.26 -23.19
C SER A 335 35.74 -4.13 -23.41
N ILE A 336 34.98 -4.44 -22.36
CA ILE A 336 33.74 -5.21 -22.45
C ILE A 336 32.74 -4.43 -23.29
N VAL A 337 32.52 -3.16 -22.96
CA VAL A 337 31.59 -2.28 -23.67
C VAL A 337 32.02 -2.08 -25.13
N GLU A 338 33.31 -1.88 -25.40
CA GLU A 338 33.83 -1.78 -26.77
C GLU A 338 33.56 -3.05 -27.58
N ASN A 339 33.79 -4.23 -26.98
CA ASN A 339 33.51 -5.52 -27.63
C ASN A 339 32.03 -5.74 -27.88
N GLN A 340 31.18 -5.41 -26.91
CA GLN A 340 29.72 -5.49 -27.04
C GLN A 340 29.22 -4.62 -28.18
N ARG A 341 29.71 -3.38 -28.30
CA ARG A 341 29.35 -2.47 -29.40
C ARG A 341 29.80 -2.97 -30.76
N ARG A 342 31.00 -3.55 -30.87
CA ARG A 342 31.44 -4.21 -32.09
C ARG A 342 30.54 -5.39 -32.47
N ILE A 343 30.11 -6.20 -31.51
CA ILE A 343 29.16 -7.29 -31.76
C ILE A 343 27.83 -6.73 -32.31
N ILE A 344 27.32 -5.64 -31.73
CA ILE A 344 26.12 -4.96 -32.23
C ILE A 344 26.31 -4.53 -33.69
N GLU A 345 27.44 -3.89 -34.01
CA GLU A 345 27.74 -3.44 -35.37
C GLU A 345 27.83 -4.60 -36.36
N ASP A 346 28.56 -5.66 -36.00
CA ASP A 346 28.74 -6.84 -36.84
C ASP A 346 27.40 -7.53 -37.15
N VAL A 347 26.52 -7.63 -36.16
CA VAL A 347 25.24 -8.37 -36.28
C VAL A 347 24.17 -7.54 -36.99
N THR A 348 24.07 -6.26 -36.65
CA THR A 348 23.02 -5.37 -37.19
C THR A 348 23.41 -4.80 -38.56
N GLY A 349 24.70 -4.74 -38.88
CA GLY A 349 25.22 -4.07 -40.07
C GLY A 349 25.07 -2.53 -40.01
N LYS A 350 24.79 -1.99 -38.83
CA LYS A 350 24.58 -0.56 -38.57
C LYS A 350 25.54 -0.07 -37.48
N PRO A 351 25.87 1.23 -37.43
CA PRO A 351 26.62 1.80 -36.31
C PRO A 351 25.96 1.47 -34.96
N ALA A 352 26.73 1.17 -33.92
CA ALA A 352 26.17 0.77 -32.62
C ALA A 352 25.15 1.78 -32.09
N LYS A 353 25.39 3.08 -32.30
CA LYS A 353 24.50 4.19 -31.90
C LYS A 353 23.08 4.15 -32.47
N GLU A 354 22.83 3.35 -33.50
CA GLU A 354 21.48 3.15 -34.06
C GLU A 354 20.70 2.04 -33.34
N THR A 355 21.36 1.24 -32.51
CA THR A 355 20.74 0.26 -31.62
C THR A 355 20.62 0.87 -30.22
N PRO A 356 19.39 1.04 -29.67
CA PRO A 356 19.20 1.58 -28.34
C PRO A 356 19.96 0.75 -27.30
N GLN A 357 20.78 1.42 -26.49
CA GLN A 357 21.58 0.79 -25.45
C GLN A 357 21.33 1.47 -24.11
N VAL A 358 21.38 0.68 -23.05
CA VAL A 358 21.29 1.17 -21.67
C VAL A 358 22.45 0.63 -20.84
N TRP A 359 23.04 1.50 -20.03
CA TRP A 359 23.99 1.08 -19.01
C TRP A 359 23.55 1.60 -17.65
N ALA A 360 23.27 0.68 -16.72
CA ALA A 360 22.91 1.04 -15.37
C ALA A 360 24.14 1.36 -14.52
N LEU A 361 24.09 2.51 -13.85
CA LEU A 361 25.05 2.92 -12.84
C LEU A 361 24.62 2.41 -11.47
N TYR A 362 24.49 1.09 -11.33
CA TYR A 362 23.99 0.46 -10.12
C TYR A 362 25.14 0.04 -9.18
N LYS A 363 24.94 0.26 -7.87
CA LYS A 363 25.91 -0.09 -6.80
C LYS A 363 27.33 0.39 -7.13
N GLU A 364 28.28 -0.51 -7.31
CA GLU A 364 29.71 -0.21 -7.52
C GLU A 364 30.02 0.49 -8.85
N VAL A 365 29.16 0.35 -9.86
CA VAL A 365 29.36 0.95 -11.19
C VAL A 365 29.23 2.48 -11.12
N LEU A 366 28.44 2.98 -10.16
CA LEU A 366 28.34 4.41 -9.88
C LEU A 366 29.69 5.01 -9.46
N ASP A 367 30.42 4.31 -8.59
CA ASP A 367 31.75 4.74 -8.14
C ASP A 367 32.76 4.80 -9.29
N TYR A 368 32.65 3.91 -10.27
CA TYR A 368 33.51 3.93 -11.46
C TYR A 368 33.25 5.17 -12.32
N TYR A 369 31.98 5.54 -12.51
CA TYR A 369 31.61 6.75 -13.23
C TYR A 369 32.20 8.00 -12.54
N ASP A 370 32.07 8.06 -11.22
CA ASP A 370 32.57 9.18 -10.40
C ASP A 370 34.10 9.26 -10.42
N LYS A 371 34.79 8.13 -10.50
CA LYS A 371 36.25 8.04 -10.68
C LYS A 371 36.74 8.35 -12.10
N GLY A 372 35.85 8.67 -13.02
CA GLY A 372 36.21 9.15 -14.35
C GLY A 372 35.92 8.21 -15.51
N MET A 373 35.32 7.04 -15.27
CA MET A 373 34.83 6.17 -16.35
C MET A 373 33.85 6.94 -17.22
N ARG A 374 33.97 6.81 -18.54
CA ARG A 374 33.09 7.47 -19.50
C ARG A 374 32.36 6.45 -20.34
N VAL A 375 31.16 6.85 -20.75
CA VAL A 375 30.23 6.03 -21.51
C VAL A 375 30.07 6.65 -22.90
N PRO A 376 29.89 5.86 -23.97
CA PRO A 376 29.57 6.40 -25.29
C PRO A 376 28.33 7.29 -25.26
N GLU A 377 28.37 8.38 -26.03
CA GLU A 377 27.39 9.47 -25.97
C GLU A 377 25.95 9.06 -26.28
N ASP A 378 25.73 7.97 -27.02
CA ASP A 378 24.42 7.46 -27.43
C ASP A 378 23.73 6.57 -26.39
N VAL A 379 24.46 6.11 -25.36
CA VAL A 379 23.95 5.16 -24.36
C VAL A 379 23.05 5.87 -23.35
N ILE A 380 21.90 5.26 -23.05
CA ILE A 380 21.02 5.72 -21.98
C ILE A 380 21.69 5.41 -20.64
N MET A 381 21.91 6.43 -19.84
CA MET A 381 22.50 6.29 -18.51
C MET A 381 21.39 6.02 -17.50
N LEU A 382 21.26 4.77 -17.06
CA LEU A 382 20.21 4.38 -16.12
C LEU A 382 20.69 4.56 -14.68
N LEU A 383 20.14 5.58 -14.00
CA LEU A 383 20.30 5.79 -12.57
C LEU A 383 19.36 4.87 -11.80
N CYS A 384 19.59 4.75 -10.51
CA CYS A 384 18.82 3.88 -9.64
C CYS A 384 18.50 4.60 -8.34
N ASP A 385 17.36 4.26 -7.75
CA ASP A 385 17.10 4.54 -6.35
C ASP A 385 17.96 3.65 -5.43
N ASP A 386 17.73 3.76 -4.13
CA ASP A 386 18.35 2.96 -3.08
C ASP A 386 17.64 1.63 -2.82
N ASN A 387 16.75 1.23 -3.73
CA ASN A 387 15.79 0.14 -3.62
C ASN A 387 14.65 0.35 -2.61
N TRP A 388 14.57 1.54 -2.00
CA TRP A 388 13.54 1.93 -1.04
C TRP A 388 12.81 3.21 -1.49
N GLY A 389 12.90 3.54 -2.77
CA GLY A 389 12.23 4.69 -3.37
C GLY A 389 12.99 6.01 -3.26
N ASN A 390 14.24 6.05 -2.76
CA ASN A 390 15.01 7.30 -2.70
C ASN A 390 16.08 7.34 -3.80
N VAL A 391 16.01 8.34 -4.68
CA VAL A 391 16.93 8.47 -5.81
C VAL A 391 18.35 8.75 -5.31
N ARG A 392 19.32 7.90 -5.69
CA ARG A 392 20.70 7.99 -5.16
C ARG A 392 21.50 9.12 -5.78
N ARG A 393 21.22 9.42 -7.04
CA ARG A 393 21.93 10.43 -7.84
C ARG A 393 21.03 10.93 -8.96
N LEU A 394 21.23 12.19 -9.32
CA LEU A 394 20.67 12.82 -10.51
C LEU A 394 21.76 13.58 -11.28
N PRO A 395 21.59 13.75 -12.60
CA PRO A 395 22.62 14.39 -13.42
C PRO A 395 22.74 15.89 -13.11
N ASN A 396 23.96 16.39 -13.02
CA ASN A 396 24.21 17.84 -12.94
C ASN A 396 24.02 18.53 -14.31
N ASP A 397 24.11 19.87 -14.35
CA ASP A 397 23.94 20.69 -15.56
C ASP A 397 24.77 20.25 -16.78
N LYS A 398 25.96 19.69 -16.56
CA LYS A 398 26.82 19.19 -17.63
C LYS A 398 26.37 17.80 -18.08
N GLU A 399 26.08 16.92 -17.13
CA GLU A 399 25.62 15.55 -17.36
C GLU A 399 24.25 15.50 -18.06
N ARG A 400 23.34 16.44 -17.75
CA ARG A 400 22.04 16.58 -18.41
C ARG A 400 22.12 16.77 -19.93
N LYS A 401 23.29 17.18 -20.44
CA LYS A 401 23.54 17.35 -21.88
C LYS A 401 24.01 16.06 -22.58
N HIS A 402 24.11 14.93 -21.86
CA HIS A 402 24.48 13.64 -22.43
C HIS A 402 23.45 13.24 -23.51
N PRO A 403 23.85 13.04 -24.79
CA PRO A 403 22.89 12.84 -25.89
C PRO A 403 21.98 11.62 -25.74
N GLY A 404 22.48 10.52 -25.18
CA GLY A 404 21.72 9.32 -24.86
C GLY A 404 20.67 9.54 -23.76
N GLY A 405 20.81 10.62 -22.99
CA GLY A 405 19.96 11.01 -21.86
C GLY A 405 20.03 10.03 -20.69
N TRP A 406 19.08 10.19 -19.75
CA TRP A 406 19.12 9.53 -18.45
C TRP A 406 17.81 8.81 -18.15
N GLY A 407 17.91 7.67 -17.48
CA GLY A 407 16.78 6.92 -16.95
C GLY A 407 16.82 6.76 -15.43
N MET A 408 15.72 6.29 -14.85
CA MET A 408 15.57 5.95 -13.44
C MET A 408 14.99 4.53 -13.30
N TYR A 409 15.69 3.69 -12.53
CA TYR A 409 15.19 2.43 -11.99
C TYR A 409 14.74 2.65 -10.55
N TYR A 410 13.44 2.43 -10.30
CA TYR A 410 12.76 2.75 -9.04
C TYR A 410 12.14 1.47 -8.44
N HIS A 411 11.97 1.40 -7.13
CA HIS A 411 11.43 0.21 -6.46
C HIS A 411 10.17 0.51 -5.64
N VAL A 412 9.18 -0.40 -5.75
CA VAL A 412 8.07 -0.55 -4.78
C VAL A 412 8.05 -1.96 -4.17
N ASP A 413 8.98 -2.82 -4.58
CA ASP A 413 9.25 -4.15 -4.07
C ASP A 413 10.77 -4.37 -4.08
N TYR A 414 11.30 -5.12 -3.12
CA TYR A 414 12.74 -5.36 -3.04
C TYR A 414 13.12 -6.61 -2.24
N VAL A 415 14.09 -7.35 -2.77
CA VAL A 415 14.83 -8.40 -2.07
C VAL A 415 16.24 -7.93 -1.76
N GLY A 416 16.55 -7.78 -0.47
CA GLY A 416 17.87 -7.34 -0.03
C GLY A 416 17.86 -6.64 1.32
N ALA A 417 18.90 -5.82 1.55
CA ALA A 417 19.13 -5.15 2.82
C ALA A 417 18.28 -3.88 3.04
N PRO A 418 17.92 -3.53 4.29
CA PRO A 418 18.22 -4.28 5.52
C PRO A 418 17.33 -5.53 5.70
N ARG A 419 16.19 -5.59 5.01
CA ARG A 419 15.28 -6.73 4.95
C ARG A 419 14.43 -6.65 3.68
N ASN A 420 13.98 -7.79 3.17
CA ASN A 420 13.04 -7.87 2.06
C ASN A 420 11.76 -7.06 2.34
N SER A 421 11.16 -6.51 1.29
CA SER A 421 9.81 -5.93 1.25
C SER A 421 9.10 -6.48 0.02
N LYS A 422 8.36 -7.58 0.21
CA LYS A 422 7.80 -8.40 -0.87
C LYS A 422 6.29 -8.60 -0.79
N TRP A 423 5.70 -8.35 0.37
CA TRP A 423 4.36 -8.86 0.63
C TRP A 423 3.23 -7.97 0.07
N MET A 424 3.31 -6.67 0.32
CA MET A 424 2.25 -5.71 -0.04
C MET A 424 2.83 -4.34 -0.39
N ASN A 425 2.00 -3.44 -0.90
CA ASN A 425 2.39 -2.06 -1.14
C ASN A 425 2.79 -1.34 0.17
N MET A 426 4.09 -1.06 0.29
CA MET A 426 4.69 -0.31 1.40
C MET A 426 5.07 1.13 1.04
N THR A 427 4.74 1.60 -0.17
CA THR A 427 5.16 2.91 -0.69
C THR A 427 4.08 3.97 -0.48
N PRO A 428 4.33 5.01 0.34
CA PRO A 428 3.43 6.15 0.44
C PRO A 428 3.32 6.89 -0.89
N ILE A 429 2.10 7.33 -1.22
CA ILE A 429 1.79 8.12 -2.41
C ILE A 429 2.73 9.34 -2.53
N GLN A 430 2.95 10.01 -1.40
CA GLN A 430 3.76 11.22 -1.31
C GLN A 430 5.23 10.98 -1.63
N GLY A 431 5.79 9.84 -1.18
CA GLY A 431 7.20 9.51 -1.37
C GLY A 431 7.50 9.26 -2.84
N MET A 432 6.65 8.49 -3.53
CA MET A 432 6.78 8.26 -4.96
C MET A 432 6.66 9.58 -5.76
N TRP A 433 5.62 10.39 -5.48
CA TRP A 433 5.44 11.66 -6.18
C TRP A 433 6.66 12.59 -6.03
N GLU A 434 7.13 12.79 -4.80
CA GLU A 434 8.23 13.74 -4.52
C GLU A 434 9.52 13.33 -5.24
N GLN A 435 9.87 12.05 -5.21
CA GLN A 435 11.09 11.52 -5.81
C GLN A 435 11.02 11.47 -7.35
N LEU A 436 9.86 11.14 -7.94
CA LEU A 436 9.68 11.14 -9.39
C LEU A 436 9.61 12.57 -9.96
N HIS A 437 8.98 13.50 -9.25
CA HIS A 437 8.99 14.91 -9.61
C HIS A 437 10.43 15.46 -9.61
N LEU A 438 11.19 15.19 -8.54
CA LEU A 438 12.62 15.52 -8.46
C LEU A 438 13.42 14.91 -9.62
N THR A 439 13.18 13.64 -9.95
CA THR A 439 13.83 12.93 -11.06
C THR A 439 13.61 13.65 -12.39
N TYR A 440 12.37 14.04 -12.67
CA TYR A 440 12.02 14.73 -13.91
C TYR A 440 12.61 16.14 -14.00
N GLU A 441 12.57 16.92 -12.92
CA GLU A 441 13.15 18.28 -12.87
C GLU A 441 14.65 18.28 -13.18
N TYR A 442 15.34 17.18 -12.88
CA TYR A 442 16.75 16.97 -13.21
C TYR A 442 16.96 16.37 -14.61
N GLY A 443 15.95 16.36 -15.48
CA GLY A 443 16.08 15.96 -16.88
C GLY A 443 16.35 14.47 -17.08
N VAL A 444 15.87 13.63 -16.16
CA VAL A 444 15.88 12.16 -16.30
C VAL A 444 14.57 11.75 -16.95
N ASP A 445 14.54 11.77 -18.28
CA ASP A 445 13.32 11.64 -19.10
C ASP A 445 13.41 10.57 -20.20
N LYS A 446 14.45 9.73 -20.22
CA LYS A 446 14.60 8.70 -21.26
C LYS A 446 13.93 7.40 -20.91
N LEU A 447 14.16 6.86 -19.72
CA LEU A 447 13.69 5.53 -19.35
C LEU A 447 13.31 5.51 -17.88
N TRP A 448 12.04 5.32 -17.56
CA TRP A 448 11.56 5.05 -16.21
C TRP A 448 11.09 3.60 -16.14
N ILE A 449 11.69 2.83 -15.23
CA ILE A 449 11.41 1.42 -15.01
C ILE A 449 11.18 1.16 -13.52
N LEU A 450 10.05 0.56 -13.18
CA LEU A 450 9.64 0.29 -11.80
C LEU A 450 9.77 -1.21 -11.48
N ASN A 451 10.53 -1.61 -10.45
CA ASN A 451 10.39 -2.95 -9.87
C ASN A 451 9.03 -3.04 -9.17
N VAL A 452 8.17 -3.95 -9.66
CA VAL A 452 6.80 -4.13 -9.17
C VAL A 452 6.59 -5.45 -8.43
N GLY A 453 7.68 -6.18 -8.13
CA GLY A 453 7.59 -7.51 -7.54
C GLY A 453 6.74 -8.44 -8.42
N ASP A 454 5.74 -9.03 -7.79
CA ASP A 454 4.74 -9.91 -8.41
C ASP A 454 3.66 -9.18 -9.25
N LEU A 455 3.81 -7.87 -9.49
CA LEU A 455 2.82 -6.93 -10.06
C LEU A 455 1.65 -6.64 -9.11
N LYS A 456 1.03 -7.66 -8.53
CA LYS A 456 0.03 -7.50 -7.45
C LYS A 456 0.74 -7.65 -6.10
N PRO A 457 0.38 -6.86 -5.06
CA PRO A 457 -0.69 -5.86 -5.00
C PRO A 457 -0.16 -4.41 -5.19
N MET A 458 0.58 -4.15 -6.28
CA MET A 458 1.20 -2.85 -6.59
C MET A 458 0.39 -2.03 -7.61
N GLU A 459 -0.91 -2.30 -7.77
CA GLU A 459 -1.73 -1.72 -8.84
C GLU A 459 -1.77 -0.19 -8.82
N TYR A 460 -1.93 0.39 -7.62
CA TYR A 460 -1.92 1.84 -7.46
C TYR A 460 -0.55 2.49 -7.75
N PRO A 461 0.57 2.09 -7.11
CA PRO A 461 1.87 2.70 -7.39
C PRO A 461 2.31 2.50 -8.85
N ILE A 462 1.96 1.39 -9.50
CA ILE A 462 2.19 1.21 -10.95
C ILE A 462 1.45 2.29 -11.75
N THR A 463 0.18 2.52 -11.42
CA THR A 463 -0.65 3.53 -12.12
C THR A 463 -0.08 4.93 -11.91
N LEU A 464 0.26 5.30 -10.67
CA LEU A 464 0.88 6.59 -10.37
C LEU A 464 2.21 6.77 -11.12
N PHE A 465 3.07 5.75 -11.12
CA PHE A 465 4.36 5.79 -11.80
C PHE A 465 4.22 6.02 -13.30
N LEU A 466 3.35 5.26 -13.98
CA LEU A 466 3.17 5.37 -15.44
C LEU A 466 2.43 6.66 -15.85
N ASP A 467 1.45 7.10 -15.06
CA ASP A 467 0.77 8.37 -15.29
C ASP A 467 1.71 9.57 -15.07
N MET A 468 2.56 9.53 -14.04
CA MET A 468 3.61 10.53 -13.87
C MET A 468 4.62 10.47 -15.02
N ALA A 469 5.07 9.29 -15.43
CA ALA A 469 6.00 9.16 -16.56
C ALA A 469 5.42 9.70 -17.89
N TRP A 470 4.10 9.65 -18.05
CA TRP A 470 3.42 10.26 -19.18
C TRP A 470 3.51 11.79 -19.13
N ASN A 471 3.13 12.42 -18.01
CA ASN A 471 3.22 13.87 -17.86
C ASN A 471 3.45 14.29 -16.38
N PRO A 472 4.71 14.39 -15.93
CA PRO A 472 5.02 14.70 -14.53
C PRO A 472 4.56 16.11 -14.11
N ASN A 473 4.46 17.03 -15.06
CA ASN A 473 4.06 18.42 -14.81
C ASN A 473 2.59 18.59 -14.44
N ASP A 474 1.76 17.56 -14.66
CA ASP A 474 0.35 17.58 -14.24
C ASP A 474 0.21 17.37 -12.72
N TYR A 475 1.27 16.90 -12.05
CA TYR A 475 1.29 16.55 -10.63
C TYR A 475 2.18 17.51 -9.84
N SER A 476 1.58 18.59 -9.34
CA SER A 476 2.20 19.54 -8.42
C SER A 476 1.88 19.19 -6.96
N VAL A 477 2.56 19.86 -6.03
CA VAL A 477 2.31 19.72 -4.58
C VAL A 477 0.85 20.04 -4.20
N ASP A 478 0.18 20.88 -4.98
CA ASP A 478 -1.19 21.33 -4.70
C ASP A 478 -2.25 20.33 -5.19
N ASN A 479 -1.92 19.44 -6.14
CA ASN A 479 -2.93 18.61 -6.81
C ASN A 479 -2.59 17.12 -6.93
N PHE A 480 -1.39 16.64 -6.57
CA PHE A 480 -1.02 15.24 -6.77
C PHE A 480 -1.96 14.26 -6.03
N MET A 481 -2.55 14.69 -4.91
CA MET A 481 -3.57 13.92 -4.18
C MET A 481 -4.93 13.80 -4.89
N GLN A 482 -5.13 14.51 -6.00
CA GLN A 482 -6.26 14.29 -6.90
C GLN A 482 -6.11 12.98 -7.68
N HIS A 483 -4.88 12.50 -7.90
CA HIS A 483 -4.60 11.23 -8.59
C HIS A 483 -5.26 10.02 -7.88
N PRO A 484 -5.04 9.75 -6.58
CA PRO A 484 -5.71 8.63 -5.91
C PRO A 484 -7.24 8.78 -5.88
N TYR A 485 -7.77 10.00 -5.83
CA TYR A 485 -9.22 10.22 -5.99
C TYR A 485 -9.70 9.78 -7.37
N CYS A 486 -9.07 10.25 -8.45
CA CYS A 486 -9.45 9.91 -9.82
C CYS A 486 -9.31 8.40 -10.09
N PHE A 487 -8.26 7.78 -9.55
CA PHE A 487 -8.07 6.33 -9.59
C PHE A 487 -9.22 5.59 -8.90
N CYS A 488 -9.58 5.98 -7.68
CA CYS A 488 -10.68 5.36 -6.95
C CYS A 488 -12.06 5.64 -7.58
N GLU A 489 -12.26 6.82 -8.18
CA GLU A 489 -13.47 7.14 -8.95
C GLU A 489 -13.61 6.23 -10.17
N GLN A 490 -12.52 5.99 -10.89
CA GLN A 490 -12.52 5.09 -12.04
C GLN A 490 -12.89 3.65 -11.64
N ILE A 491 -12.45 3.19 -10.46
CA ILE A 491 -12.63 1.81 -10.03
C ILE A 491 -13.97 1.59 -9.32
N PHE A 492 -14.35 2.48 -8.39
CA PHE A 492 -15.50 2.31 -7.50
C PHE A 492 -16.66 3.27 -7.77
N GLY A 493 -16.46 4.22 -8.69
CA GLY A 493 -17.41 5.27 -8.99
C GLY A 493 -17.34 6.45 -8.00
N LYS A 494 -17.88 7.59 -8.45
CA LYS A 494 -17.83 8.88 -7.73
C LYS A 494 -18.32 8.82 -6.29
N GLY A 495 -19.36 8.03 -6.01
CA GLY A 495 -19.96 7.92 -4.67
C GLY A 495 -19.06 7.24 -3.63
N GLN A 496 -18.00 6.55 -4.06
CA GLN A 496 -17.08 5.81 -3.19
C GLN A 496 -15.65 6.38 -3.23
N ALA A 497 -15.35 7.24 -4.22
CA ALA A 497 -14.01 7.69 -4.54
C ALA A 497 -13.28 8.40 -3.39
N GLU A 498 -13.95 9.34 -2.72
CA GLU A 498 -13.34 10.15 -1.65
C GLU A 498 -12.87 9.28 -0.47
N GLU A 499 -13.74 8.41 0.03
CA GLU A 499 -13.42 7.54 1.15
C GLU A 499 -12.41 6.46 0.77
N ALA A 500 -12.54 5.88 -0.43
CA ALA A 500 -11.58 4.89 -0.94
C ALA A 500 -10.17 5.51 -1.09
N ALA A 501 -10.08 6.73 -1.62
CA ALA A 501 -8.81 7.45 -1.76
C ALA A 501 -8.21 7.83 -0.40
N ARG A 502 -9.04 8.21 0.58
CA ARG A 502 -8.59 8.45 1.95
C ARG A 502 -8.00 7.19 2.57
N ILE A 503 -8.67 6.04 2.43
CA ILE A 503 -8.20 4.75 2.96
C ILE A 503 -6.89 4.35 2.26
N LEU A 504 -6.84 4.44 0.93
CA LEU A 504 -5.66 4.17 0.10
C LEU A 504 -4.43 4.98 0.58
N ASN A 505 -4.62 6.28 0.74
CA ASN A 505 -3.60 7.18 1.24
C ASN A 505 -3.16 6.82 2.67
N LEU A 506 -4.09 6.51 3.57
CA LEU A 506 -3.75 6.24 4.97
C LEU A 506 -3.03 4.91 5.14
N TYR A 507 -3.49 3.82 4.50
CA TYR A 507 -2.82 2.53 4.67
C TYR A 507 -1.42 2.56 4.07
N THR A 508 -1.24 3.16 2.89
CA THR A 508 0.11 3.29 2.28
C THR A 508 1.03 4.18 3.13
N LYS A 509 0.50 5.25 3.72
CA LYS A 509 1.22 6.07 4.71
C LYS A 509 1.59 5.29 5.96
N TYR A 510 0.71 4.43 6.46
CA TYR A 510 0.98 3.62 7.66
C TYR A 510 2.04 2.55 7.36
N ASN A 511 1.92 1.86 6.22
CA ASN A 511 2.89 0.88 5.75
C ASN A 511 4.28 1.49 5.51
N GLY A 512 4.35 2.71 4.98
CA GLY A 512 5.62 3.40 4.81
C GLY A 512 6.33 3.79 6.12
N ARG A 513 5.69 3.63 7.29
CA ARG A 513 6.38 3.80 8.59
C ARG A 513 7.36 2.65 8.86
N VAL A 514 6.95 1.43 8.53
CA VAL A 514 7.69 0.18 8.73
C VAL A 514 7.02 -0.91 7.90
N THR A 515 7.81 -1.67 7.13
CA THR A 515 7.26 -2.77 6.33
C THR A 515 6.76 -3.89 7.24
N ALA A 516 5.85 -4.72 6.74
CA ALA A 516 5.36 -5.88 7.47
C ALA A 516 6.49 -6.82 7.92
N GLU A 517 7.49 -7.01 7.07
CA GLU A 517 8.63 -7.88 7.32
C GLU A 517 9.55 -7.31 8.41
N MET A 518 9.61 -5.98 8.56
CA MET A 518 10.42 -5.28 9.57
C MET A 518 9.67 -4.99 10.87
N LEU A 519 8.34 -5.04 10.87
CA LEU A 519 7.51 -4.86 12.06
C LEU A 519 7.71 -6.02 13.04
N ASP A 520 7.95 -5.68 14.31
CA ASP A 520 8.06 -6.61 15.43
C ASP A 520 7.54 -5.96 16.73
N CYS A 521 7.62 -6.64 17.87
CA CYS A 521 7.12 -6.11 19.16
C CYS A 521 7.93 -4.92 19.73
N ASP A 522 9.12 -4.65 19.21
CA ASP A 522 10.01 -3.58 19.68
C ASP A 522 9.94 -2.31 18.81
N THR A 523 9.20 -2.37 17.71
CA THR A 523 9.13 -1.30 16.70
C THR A 523 8.58 0.03 17.25
N TYR A 524 7.52 -0.03 18.05
CA TYR A 524 6.91 1.15 18.67
C TYR A 524 7.10 1.15 20.19
N ASN A 525 6.91 2.31 20.82
CA ASN A 525 7.06 2.42 22.26
C ASN A 525 5.78 1.99 23.00
N LEU A 526 5.90 0.97 23.87
CA LEU A 526 4.77 0.47 24.66
C LEU A 526 4.40 1.41 25.81
N GLU A 527 5.41 1.92 26.52
CA GLU A 527 5.24 2.71 27.74
C GLU A 527 4.61 4.09 27.49
N THR A 528 4.89 4.71 26.34
CA THR A 528 4.28 5.99 25.96
C THR A 528 2.85 5.82 25.47
N GLY A 529 2.41 4.59 25.20
CA GLY A 529 1.13 4.27 24.55
C GLY A 529 1.15 4.39 23.03
N GLU A 530 2.32 4.58 22.41
CA GLU A 530 2.46 4.68 20.96
C GLU A 530 2.00 3.40 20.26
N TRP A 531 2.38 2.23 20.79
CA TRP A 531 1.89 0.93 20.31
C TRP A 531 0.37 0.84 20.27
N LYS A 532 -0.28 1.22 21.37
CA LYS A 532 -1.74 1.24 21.46
C LYS A 532 -2.33 2.20 20.43
N GLN A 533 -1.75 3.39 20.28
CA GLN A 533 -2.24 4.39 19.34
C GLN A 533 -2.18 3.86 17.91
N VAL A 534 -1.05 3.29 17.47
CA VAL A 534 -0.91 2.83 16.08
C VAL A 534 -1.75 1.59 15.80
N ALA A 535 -1.91 0.67 16.75
CA ALA A 535 -2.83 -0.47 16.63
C ALA A 535 -4.29 0.00 16.55
N ASP A 536 -4.72 0.90 17.43
CA ASP A 536 -6.08 1.46 17.42
C ASP A 536 -6.36 2.28 16.15
N ASP A 537 -5.37 3.02 15.63
CA ASP A 537 -5.48 3.77 14.37
C ASP A 537 -5.75 2.81 13.18
N TYR A 538 -5.08 1.66 13.17
CA TYR A 538 -5.27 0.63 12.13
C TYR A 538 -6.60 -0.09 12.27
N VAL A 539 -7.01 -0.47 13.49
CA VAL A 539 -8.33 -1.08 13.75
C VAL A 539 -9.46 -0.13 13.35
N ARG A 540 -9.30 1.19 13.59
CA ARG A 540 -10.26 2.20 13.11
C ARG A 540 -10.31 2.22 11.59
N LEU A 541 -9.15 2.19 10.91
CA LEU A 541 -9.08 2.17 9.45
C LEU A 541 -9.70 0.89 8.85
N GLU A 542 -9.49 -0.27 9.48
CA GLU A 542 -10.17 -1.52 9.12
C GLU A 542 -11.69 -1.42 9.26
N ALA A 543 -12.18 -0.84 10.36
CA ALA A 543 -13.61 -0.65 10.55
C ALA A 543 -14.22 0.29 9.49
N GLU A 544 -13.49 1.34 9.10
CA GLU A 544 -13.88 2.27 8.02
C GLU A 544 -13.90 1.57 6.66
N ALA A 545 -12.85 0.81 6.31
CA ALA A 545 -12.77 0.03 5.09
C ALA A 545 -13.86 -1.05 5.02
N LEU A 546 -14.17 -1.73 6.13
CA LEU A 546 -15.23 -2.72 6.18
C LEU A 546 -16.62 -2.10 6.00
N ARG A 547 -16.88 -0.92 6.60
CA ARG A 547 -18.13 -0.18 6.37
C ARG A 547 -18.29 0.17 4.90
N GLN A 548 -17.23 0.64 4.25
CA GLN A 548 -17.26 0.94 2.84
C GLN A 548 -17.48 -0.33 2.00
N TYR A 549 -16.73 -1.41 2.25
CA TYR A 549 -16.91 -2.71 1.57
C TYR A 549 -18.35 -3.23 1.64
N LEU A 550 -19.00 -3.12 2.81
CA LEU A 550 -20.39 -3.54 3.00
C LEU A 550 -21.40 -2.65 2.26
N SER A 551 -21.03 -1.41 1.93
CA SER A 551 -21.87 -0.49 1.15
C SER A 551 -21.79 -0.68 -0.37
N LEU A 552 -20.77 -1.40 -0.86
CA LEU A 552 -20.53 -1.60 -2.29
C LEU A 552 -21.55 -2.55 -2.91
N ALA A 553 -21.87 -2.29 -4.18
CA ALA A 553 -22.53 -3.28 -5.02
C ALA A 553 -21.63 -4.53 -5.17
N PRO A 554 -22.21 -5.75 -5.24
CA PRO A 554 -21.44 -7.00 -5.21
C PRO A 554 -20.29 -7.09 -6.21
N GLU A 555 -20.47 -6.55 -7.41
CA GLU A 555 -19.51 -6.55 -8.50
C GLU A 555 -18.21 -5.78 -8.22
N TYR A 556 -18.21 -4.85 -7.25
CA TYR A 556 -17.00 -4.11 -6.85
C TYR A 556 -16.24 -4.78 -5.70
N LYS A 557 -16.82 -5.80 -5.06
CA LYS A 557 -16.28 -6.36 -3.82
C LYS A 557 -14.92 -7.01 -4.02
N ASP A 558 -14.70 -7.70 -5.12
CA ASP A 558 -13.41 -8.34 -5.39
C ASP A 558 -12.31 -7.30 -5.65
N ALA A 559 -12.58 -6.29 -6.48
CA ALA A 559 -11.64 -5.20 -6.72
C ALA A 559 -11.32 -4.40 -5.45
N TYR A 560 -12.34 -4.09 -4.63
CA TYR A 560 -12.16 -3.39 -3.37
C TYR A 560 -11.39 -4.21 -2.36
N LYS A 561 -11.63 -5.53 -2.33
CA LYS A 561 -10.89 -6.43 -1.46
C LYS A 561 -9.42 -6.46 -1.83
N GLN A 562 -9.10 -6.58 -3.11
CA GLN A 562 -7.72 -6.57 -3.61
C GLN A 562 -6.98 -5.28 -3.28
N LEU A 563 -7.59 -4.13 -3.59
CA LEU A 563 -6.93 -2.84 -3.49
C LEU A 563 -6.89 -2.26 -2.07
N LEU A 564 -7.97 -2.44 -1.30
CA LEU A 564 -8.17 -1.72 -0.04
C LEU A 564 -8.38 -2.64 1.15
N LEU A 565 -9.40 -3.50 1.12
CA LEU A 565 -9.79 -4.24 2.32
C LEU A 565 -8.70 -5.21 2.77
N PHE A 566 -8.16 -6.03 1.86
CA PHE A 566 -7.13 -7.00 2.24
C PHE A 566 -5.86 -6.32 2.79
N PRO A 567 -5.25 -5.32 2.11
CA PRO A 567 -4.07 -4.65 2.66
C PRO A 567 -4.31 -4.01 4.03
N VAL A 568 -5.48 -3.38 4.23
CA VAL A 568 -5.84 -2.77 5.50
C VAL A 568 -6.04 -3.82 6.60
N GLN A 569 -6.78 -4.90 6.31
CA GLN A 569 -7.05 -5.95 7.31
C GLN A 569 -5.79 -6.74 7.67
N ALA A 570 -4.95 -7.05 6.69
CA ALA A 570 -3.71 -7.78 6.89
C ALA A 570 -2.76 -6.99 7.80
N MET A 571 -2.53 -5.70 7.50
CA MET A 571 -1.67 -4.85 8.33
C MET A 571 -2.31 -4.49 9.68
N SER A 572 -3.61 -4.24 9.75
CA SER A 572 -4.32 -4.02 11.01
C SER A 572 -4.13 -5.20 11.97
N ASN A 573 -4.34 -6.42 11.45
CA ASN A 573 -4.13 -7.66 12.19
C ASN A 573 -2.66 -7.86 12.61
N LEU A 574 -1.70 -7.58 11.72
CA LEU A 574 -0.28 -7.74 12.01
C LEU A 574 0.20 -6.76 13.10
N TYR A 575 -0.28 -5.51 13.07
CA TYR A 575 -0.03 -4.52 14.13
C TYR A 575 -0.64 -4.95 15.46
N GLU A 576 -1.87 -5.48 15.45
CA GLU A 576 -2.51 -5.99 16.66
C GLU A 576 -1.79 -7.22 17.23
N MET A 577 -1.24 -8.09 16.37
CA MET A 577 -0.43 -9.23 16.77
C MET A 577 0.85 -8.80 17.50
N TYR A 578 1.64 -7.89 16.94
CA TYR A 578 2.88 -7.44 17.57
C TYR A 578 2.65 -6.52 18.78
N TYR A 579 1.58 -5.73 18.78
CA TYR A 579 1.13 -5.02 19.98
C TYR A 579 0.76 -6.00 21.09
N ALA A 580 0.00 -7.05 20.78
CA ALA A 580 -0.35 -8.08 21.74
C ALA A 580 0.88 -8.83 22.27
N GLN A 581 1.87 -9.09 21.42
CA GLN A 581 3.14 -9.67 21.84
C GLN A 581 3.88 -8.75 22.82
N ALA A 582 3.99 -7.46 22.52
CA ALA A 582 4.65 -6.49 23.42
C ALA A 582 3.93 -6.42 24.78
N MET A 583 2.59 -6.40 24.80
CA MET A 583 1.79 -6.46 26.03
C MET A 583 2.00 -7.78 26.79
N ASN A 584 2.04 -8.92 26.08
CA ASN A 584 2.29 -10.22 26.67
C ASN A 584 3.64 -10.27 27.39
N HIS A 585 4.72 -9.83 26.74
CA HIS A 585 6.06 -9.83 27.31
C HIS A 585 6.14 -8.96 28.56
N LYS A 586 5.62 -7.72 28.48
CA LYS A 586 5.57 -6.79 29.62
C LYS A 586 4.82 -7.40 30.81
N LEU A 587 3.58 -7.84 30.59
CA LEU A 587 2.74 -8.35 31.67
C LEU A 587 3.30 -9.65 32.27
N TYR A 588 3.95 -10.48 31.46
CA TYR A 588 4.62 -11.69 31.94
C TYR A 588 5.82 -11.36 32.84
N GLU A 589 6.65 -10.38 32.47
CA GLU A 589 7.74 -9.88 33.31
C GLU A 589 7.21 -9.32 34.64
N GLU A 590 6.11 -8.57 34.58
CA GLU A 590 5.40 -8.04 35.75
C GLU A 590 4.70 -9.13 36.59
N GLY A 591 4.59 -10.37 36.09
CA GLY A 591 3.88 -11.45 36.78
C GLY A 591 2.36 -11.29 36.77
N ASN A 592 1.80 -10.48 35.87
CA ASN A 592 0.37 -10.26 35.72
C ASN A 592 -0.27 -11.37 34.84
N PRO A 593 -1.26 -12.14 35.35
CA PRO A 593 -1.93 -13.20 34.59
C PRO A 593 -2.64 -12.72 33.32
N GLU A 594 -2.95 -11.43 33.17
CA GLU A 594 -3.44 -10.86 31.91
C GLU A 594 -2.50 -11.13 30.73
N ALA A 595 -1.22 -11.41 30.97
CA ALA A 595 -0.29 -11.89 29.95
C ALA A 595 -0.86 -13.07 29.14
N ASN A 596 -1.62 -13.97 29.77
CA ASN A 596 -2.22 -15.12 29.11
C ASN A 596 -3.27 -14.71 28.07
N ASP A 597 -4.07 -13.69 28.36
CA ASP A 597 -5.08 -13.17 27.42
C ASP A 597 -4.42 -12.53 26.19
N TRP A 598 -3.30 -11.83 26.41
CA TRP A 598 -2.50 -11.28 25.32
C TRP A 598 -1.78 -12.36 24.51
N ALA A 599 -1.39 -13.48 25.13
CA ALA A 599 -0.88 -14.64 24.39
C ALA A 599 -1.96 -15.26 23.48
N ASP A 600 -3.19 -15.43 23.99
CA ASP A 600 -4.34 -15.89 23.19
C ASP A 600 -4.60 -14.95 22.01
N LYS A 601 -4.40 -13.65 22.22
CA LYS A 601 -4.58 -12.64 21.17
C LYS A 601 -3.52 -12.73 20.07
N VAL A 602 -2.26 -12.98 20.40
CA VAL A 602 -1.20 -13.25 19.40
C VAL A 602 -1.56 -14.48 18.57
N GLU A 603 -1.99 -15.57 19.22
CA GLU A 603 -2.41 -16.81 18.55
C GLU A 603 -3.61 -16.58 17.61
N ALA A 604 -4.60 -15.81 18.06
CA ALA A 604 -5.78 -15.46 17.27
C ALA A 604 -5.44 -14.59 16.06
N CYS A 605 -4.57 -13.57 16.23
CA CYS A 605 -4.13 -12.72 15.13
C CYS A 605 -3.29 -13.50 14.11
N PHE A 606 -2.40 -14.40 14.57
CA PHE A 606 -1.63 -15.26 13.68
C PHE A 606 -2.53 -16.20 12.85
N ALA A 607 -3.56 -16.78 13.47
CA ALA A 607 -4.55 -17.57 12.73
C ALA A 607 -5.39 -16.72 11.75
N ARG A 608 -5.74 -15.49 12.13
CA ARG A 608 -6.48 -14.54 11.28
C ARG A 608 -5.67 -14.13 10.05
N ASP A 609 -4.36 -13.91 10.19
CA ASP A 609 -3.47 -13.61 9.06
C ASP A 609 -3.58 -14.70 7.97
N LYS A 610 -3.49 -15.96 8.40
CA LYS A 610 -3.65 -17.11 7.52
C LYS A 610 -5.03 -17.15 6.85
N ALA A 611 -6.08 -16.86 7.61
CA ALA A 611 -7.45 -16.84 7.07
C ALA A 611 -7.66 -15.73 6.01
N LEU A 612 -7.04 -14.55 6.21
CA LEU A 612 -7.09 -13.44 5.24
C LEU A 612 -6.39 -13.81 3.94
N SER A 613 -5.19 -14.38 4.02
CA SER A 613 -4.47 -14.84 2.82
C SER A 613 -5.19 -16.01 2.14
N GLU A 614 -5.81 -16.92 2.88
CA GLU A 614 -6.62 -18.00 2.31
C GLU A 614 -7.86 -17.50 1.55
N ASP A 615 -8.55 -16.48 2.07
CA ASP A 615 -9.67 -15.84 1.39
C ASP A 615 -9.22 -15.17 0.09
N TYR A 616 -8.11 -14.41 0.10
CA TYR A 616 -7.55 -13.80 -1.10
C TYR A 616 -7.24 -14.85 -2.18
N ASN A 617 -6.57 -15.93 -1.80
CA ASN A 617 -6.10 -16.93 -2.75
C ASN A 617 -7.20 -17.87 -3.25
N ASN A 618 -8.15 -18.28 -2.40
CA ASN A 618 -9.03 -19.41 -2.69
C ASN A 618 -10.53 -19.05 -2.77
N VAL A 619 -10.95 -17.89 -2.26
CA VAL A 619 -12.37 -17.51 -2.17
C VAL A 619 -12.68 -16.32 -3.06
N MET A 620 -11.96 -15.22 -2.87
CA MET A 620 -12.09 -13.99 -3.67
C MET A 620 -11.92 -14.29 -5.15
N SER A 621 -12.75 -13.67 -6.00
CA SER A 621 -12.72 -13.86 -7.46
C SER A 621 -12.77 -15.34 -7.87
N ASN A 622 -13.46 -16.19 -7.10
CA ASN A 622 -13.52 -17.64 -7.28
C ASN A 622 -12.13 -18.33 -7.36
N GLY A 623 -11.15 -17.80 -6.63
CA GLY A 623 -9.78 -18.34 -6.60
C GLY A 623 -8.93 -17.99 -7.81
N LYS A 624 -9.31 -16.98 -8.61
CA LYS A 624 -8.52 -16.49 -9.75
C LYS A 624 -7.07 -16.16 -9.37
N TRP A 625 -6.86 -15.63 -8.17
CA TRP A 625 -5.57 -15.15 -7.67
C TRP A 625 -4.84 -16.14 -6.77
N LYS A 626 -5.16 -17.44 -6.90
CA LYS A 626 -4.52 -18.47 -6.09
C LYS A 626 -3.01 -18.51 -6.34
N GLY A 627 -2.26 -18.38 -5.26
CA GLY A 627 -0.80 -18.30 -5.27
C GLY A 627 -0.27 -16.87 -5.27
N MET A 628 -1.10 -15.83 -5.46
CA MET A 628 -0.62 -14.44 -5.53
C MET A 628 -0.38 -13.82 -4.14
N MET A 629 -0.91 -14.40 -3.08
CA MET A 629 -0.78 -13.85 -1.71
C MET A 629 -0.27 -14.90 -0.73
N ILE A 630 0.91 -15.45 -1.02
CA ILE A 630 1.54 -16.54 -0.25
C ILE A 630 2.96 -16.21 0.23
N GLN A 631 3.38 -14.95 0.08
CA GLN A 631 4.68 -14.48 0.55
C GLN A 631 4.77 -14.60 2.07
N LYS A 632 5.87 -15.16 2.57
CA LYS A 632 6.15 -15.22 4.00
C LYS A 632 6.48 -13.83 4.51
N HIS A 633 5.95 -13.47 5.67
CA HIS A 633 6.06 -12.13 6.24
C HIS A 633 6.16 -12.14 7.78
N ILE A 634 5.99 -13.30 8.45
CA ILE A 634 6.10 -13.43 9.92
C ILE A 634 7.23 -14.39 10.30
N GLY A 635 8.26 -13.89 10.98
CA GLY A 635 9.38 -14.72 11.47
C GLY A 635 10.74 -14.44 10.83
N TYR A 636 10.90 -13.27 10.20
CA TYR A 636 12.19 -12.80 9.72
C TYR A 636 13.19 -12.63 10.88
N THR A 637 14.38 -13.21 10.73
CA THR A 637 15.51 -13.04 11.66
C THR A 637 16.77 -12.49 10.97
N SER A 638 16.71 -12.28 9.66
CA SER A 638 17.79 -11.74 8.84
C SER A 638 17.20 -10.79 7.79
N TRP A 639 17.98 -10.43 6.78
CA TRP A 639 17.49 -9.65 5.65
C TRP A 639 16.56 -10.48 4.74
N ASN A 640 16.83 -11.78 4.61
CA ASN A 640 16.15 -12.66 3.66
C ASN A 640 15.02 -13.46 4.33
N ASP A 641 14.11 -13.99 3.51
CA ASP A 641 13.04 -14.86 3.92
C ASP A 641 13.47 -16.34 4.02
N ASP A 642 14.70 -16.61 4.46
CA ASP A 642 15.32 -17.95 4.58
C ASP A 642 14.76 -18.78 5.77
N PHE A 643 13.44 -18.80 5.89
CA PHE A 643 12.67 -19.62 6.81
C PHE A 643 11.52 -20.30 6.06
N SER A 644 11.05 -21.45 6.56
CA SER A 644 10.19 -22.35 5.78
C SER A 644 8.74 -21.90 5.68
N VAL A 645 8.19 -21.28 6.72
CA VAL A 645 6.79 -20.89 6.87
C VAL A 645 6.68 -19.71 7.83
N ASP A 646 5.60 -18.94 7.76
CA ASP A 646 5.26 -17.97 8.79
C ASP A 646 5.27 -18.64 10.17
N LYS A 647 5.91 -17.99 11.15
CA LYS A 647 6.06 -18.51 12.51
C LYS A 647 5.32 -17.62 13.48
N GLN A 648 4.47 -18.21 14.31
CA GLN A 648 3.82 -17.49 15.39
C GLN A 648 4.89 -16.82 16.29
N PRO A 649 4.74 -15.53 16.61
CA PRO A 649 5.64 -14.86 17.55
C PRO A 649 5.65 -15.54 18.93
N GLU A 650 6.80 -15.47 19.62
CA GLU A 650 6.95 -16.07 20.95
C GLU A 650 6.07 -15.35 21.98
N VAL A 651 5.37 -16.14 22.79
CA VAL A 651 4.50 -15.69 23.89
C VAL A 651 4.81 -16.45 25.17
N PHE A 652 4.57 -15.81 26.30
CA PHE A 652 4.79 -16.36 27.63
C PHE A 652 3.48 -16.46 28.42
N ARG A 653 3.37 -17.47 29.29
CA ARG A 653 2.15 -17.71 30.09
C ARG A 653 2.48 -17.98 31.55
N LEU A 654 1.64 -17.48 32.45
CA LEU A 654 1.74 -17.68 33.90
C LEU A 654 0.74 -18.75 34.37
N SER A 655 1.07 -19.45 35.46
CA SER A 655 0.15 -20.36 36.14
C SER A 655 -0.95 -19.58 36.88
N GLU A 656 -2.22 -20.00 36.74
CA GLU A 656 -3.39 -19.33 37.31
C GLU A 656 -3.53 -19.40 38.85
N GLU A 657 -2.63 -20.10 39.56
CA GLU A 657 -2.83 -20.44 40.98
C GLU A 657 -2.59 -19.28 41.97
N ASN A 658 -1.96 -18.19 41.54
CA ASN A 658 -1.66 -17.07 42.41
C ASN A 658 -2.72 -15.97 42.22
N VAL A 659 -3.34 -15.45 43.29
CA VAL A 659 -4.13 -14.18 43.31
C VAL A 659 -3.56 -13.21 44.36
N GLY A 660 -3.40 -11.92 44.03
CA GLY A 660 -2.79 -10.89 44.91
C GLY A 660 -1.27 -10.74 44.75
N GLY A 661 -0.64 -9.87 45.54
CA GLY A 661 0.81 -9.61 45.52
C GLY A 661 1.25 -8.42 44.64
N TYR A 662 0.32 -7.59 44.17
CA TYR A 662 0.62 -6.43 43.33
C TYR A 662 1.30 -5.29 44.11
N ILE A 663 2.29 -4.68 43.49
CA ILE A 663 3.07 -3.53 43.97
C ILE A 663 3.09 -2.49 42.86
N PHE A 664 2.48 -1.34 43.11
CA PHE A 664 2.41 -0.21 42.18
C PHE A 664 3.61 0.72 42.32
N GLU A 665 3.98 1.37 41.22
CA GLU A 665 5.01 2.40 41.20
C GLU A 665 4.39 3.76 40.88
N GLY A 666 4.64 4.73 41.75
CA GLY A 666 4.12 6.08 41.58
C GLY A 666 4.92 6.88 40.55
N SER A 667 4.22 7.46 39.57
CA SER A 667 4.81 8.30 38.53
C SER A 667 3.85 9.43 38.15
N GLY A 668 4.40 10.55 37.66
CA GLY A 668 3.59 11.66 37.13
C GLY A 668 2.65 12.33 38.15
N GLY A 669 2.88 12.15 39.45
CA GLY A 669 2.10 12.79 40.52
C GLY A 669 0.88 11.99 41.02
N TYR A 670 0.70 10.73 40.60
CA TYR A 670 -0.41 9.88 41.07
C TYR A 670 -0.04 8.39 41.10
N VAL A 671 -0.85 7.58 41.80
CA VAL A 671 -0.93 6.12 41.66
C VAL A 671 -2.39 5.72 41.47
N ALA A 672 -2.75 5.20 40.30
CA ALA A 672 -4.07 4.63 40.04
C ALA A 672 -3.97 3.10 40.10
N MET A 673 -4.83 2.47 40.91
CA MET A 673 -4.80 1.03 41.20
C MET A 673 -6.18 0.44 40.95
N GLU A 674 -6.29 -0.48 39.99
CA GLU A 674 -7.52 -1.22 39.75
C GLU A 674 -7.79 -2.17 40.92
N ALA A 675 -9.04 -2.30 41.34
CA ALA A 675 -9.35 -2.97 42.60
C ALA A 675 -9.02 -4.48 42.58
N GLY A 676 -9.02 -5.11 41.41
CA GLY A 676 -8.61 -6.51 41.22
C GLY A 676 -7.11 -6.75 41.49
N HIS A 677 -6.28 -5.72 41.32
CA HIS A 677 -4.82 -5.76 41.51
C HIS A 677 -4.42 -5.44 42.96
N PHE A 678 -4.88 -6.25 43.90
CA PHE A 678 -4.57 -6.05 45.32
C PHE A 678 -3.22 -6.68 45.73
N PHE A 679 -2.61 -6.16 46.80
CA PHE A 679 -1.42 -6.75 47.41
C PHE A 679 -1.80 -7.95 48.28
N GLU A 680 -2.75 -7.78 49.22
CA GLU A 680 -3.22 -8.87 50.06
C GLU A 680 -4.66 -8.65 50.52
N THR A 681 -5.31 -9.73 50.95
CA THR A 681 -6.66 -9.69 51.52
C THR A 681 -6.70 -10.37 52.88
N LYS A 682 -7.59 -9.90 53.74
CA LYS A 682 -7.92 -10.51 55.03
C LYS A 682 -9.44 -10.56 55.16
N SER A 683 -9.97 -11.71 55.55
CA SER A 683 -11.39 -11.87 55.89
C SER A 683 -11.58 -13.04 56.87
N PRO A 684 -12.67 -13.05 57.66
CA PRO A 684 -13.08 -14.25 58.38
C PRO A 684 -13.34 -15.43 57.42
N GLU A 685 -13.19 -16.68 57.87
CA GLU A 685 -13.39 -17.89 57.03
C GLU A 685 -14.77 -17.95 56.35
N SER A 686 -15.80 -17.38 56.97
CA SER A 686 -17.16 -17.33 56.43
C SER A 686 -17.34 -16.34 55.26
N LEU A 687 -16.30 -15.58 54.92
CA LEU A 687 -16.30 -14.50 53.95
C LEU A 687 -15.14 -14.66 52.98
N LYS A 688 -15.40 -14.48 51.69
CA LYS A 688 -14.39 -14.56 50.64
C LYS A 688 -14.40 -13.27 49.83
N TRP A 689 -13.21 -12.69 49.64
CA TRP A 689 -13.02 -11.64 48.64
C TRP A 689 -13.13 -12.26 47.24
N GLN A 690 -13.96 -11.66 46.40
CA GLN A 690 -14.19 -12.09 45.03
C GLN A 690 -13.97 -10.91 44.09
N VAL A 691 -13.17 -11.16 43.06
CA VAL A 691 -13.07 -10.28 41.90
C VAL A 691 -14.26 -10.57 41.00
N ILE A 692 -14.94 -9.52 40.56
CA ILE A 692 -16.00 -9.55 39.55
C ILE A 692 -15.39 -8.94 38.28
N PRO A 693 -15.02 -9.77 37.29
CA PRO A 693 -14.54 -9.28 36.00
C PRO A 693 -15.56 -8.32 35.35
N ASP A 694 -15.08 -7.30 34.65
CA ASP A 694 -15.87 -6.29 33.92
C ASP A 694 -16.85 -5.45 34.77
N MET A 695 -16.81 -5.59 36.11
CA MET A 695 -17.60 -4.73 37.00
C MET A 695 -17.01 -3.33 37.03
N GLY A 696 -17.85 -2.32 36.75
CA GLY A 696 -17.48 -0.92 36.88
C GLY A 696 -17.15 -0.29 35.53
N ARG A 697 -16.20 0.65 35.52
CA ARG A 697 -15.82 1.43 34.32
C ARG A 697 -14.53 0.94 33.63
N THR A 698 -13.73 0.12 34.31
CA THR A 698 -12.37 -0.26 33.92
C THR A 698 -12.19 -1.78 34.08
N LEU A 699 -11.15 -2.26 34.79
CA LEU A 699 -10.77 -3.68 34.82
C LEU A 699 -11.83 -4.59 35.46
N GLY A 700 -12.43 -4.14 36.57
CA GLY A 700 -13.34 -4.96 37.36
C GLY A 700 -13.53 -4.40 38.76
N GLY A 701 -14.27 -5.13 39.59
CA GLY A 701 -14.53 -4.75 40.98
C GLY A 701 -14.20 -5.88 41.95
N ILE A 702 -13.81 -5.54 43.17
CA ILE A 702 -13.60 -6.51 44.26
C ILE A 702 -14.64 -6.29 45.35
N THR A 703 -15.18 -7.39 45.88
CA THR A 703 -16.22 -7.35 46.91
C THR A 703 -16.14 -8.55 47.83
N LEU A 704 -16.75 -8.44 49.01
CA LEU A 704 -16.75 -9.49 50.01
C LEU A 704 -18.08 -10.24 50.00
N MET A 705 -18.05 -11.57 49.84
CA MET A 705 -19.24 -12.40 49.70
C MET A 705 -19.27 -13.55 50.73
N PRO A 706 -20.46 -14.04 51.11
CA PRO A 706 -21.78 -13.57 50.67
C PRO A 706 -22.21 -12.27 51.36
N TYR A 707 -23.03 -11.45 50.69
CA TYR A 707 -23.51 -10.15 51.20
C TYR A 707 -24.44 -10.24 52.42
N THR A 708 -24.89 -11.44 52.79
CA THR A 708 -25.78 -11.68 53.94
C THR A 708 -25.04 -11.82 55.26
N LYS A 709 -23.73 -11.53 55.32
CA LYS A 709 -22.87 -11.70 56.49
C LYS A 709 -22.22 -10.36 56.88
N PRO A 710 -22.01 -10.10 58.18
CA PRO A 710 -21.31 -8.89 58.64
C PRO A 710 -19.84 -8.93 58.21
N VAL A 711 -19.30 -7.79 57.77
CA VAL A 711 -17.98 -7.69 57.12
C VAL A 711 -16.85 -7.27 58.07
N GLU A 712 -17.11 -7.28 59.39
CA GLU A 712 -16.17 -6.82 60.41
C GLU A 712 -14.81 -7.53 60.32
N GLY A 713 -13.74 -6.73 60.36
CA GLY A 713 -12.36 -7.23 60.31
C GLY A 713 -11.86 -7.64 58.92
N ALA A 714 -12.67 -7.49 57.87
CA ALA A 714 -12.23 -7.70 56.50
C ALA A 714 -11.49 -6.49 55.92
N THR A 715 -10.42 -6.73 55.19
CA THR A 715 -9.59 -5.72 54.56
C THR A 715 -9.05 -6.22 53.22
N VAL A 716 -8.98 -5.35 52.23
CA VAL A 716 -8.15 -5.51 51.04
C VAL A 716 -7.11 -4.40 51.03
N SER A 717 -5.87 -4.75 50.73
CA SER A 717 -4.72 -3.85 50.86
C SER A 717 -3.99 -3.72 49.54
N TYR A 718 -3.51 -2.51 49.26
CA TYR A 718 -2.77 -2.18 48.04
C TYR A 718 -1.41 -1.60 48.41
N LYS A 719 -0.35 -2.13 47.79
CA LYS A 719 1.03 -1.72 48.07
C LYS A 719 1.55 -0.86 46.93
N MET A 720 2.22 0.22 47.27
CA MET A 720 2.83 1.14 46.31
C MET A 720 4.22 1.59 46.75
N VAL A 721 5.03 2.02 45.80
CA VAL A 721 6.32 2.69 46.03
C VAL A 721 6.21 4.10 45.46
N LEU A 722 6.42 5.12 46.29
CA LEU A 722 6.34 6.52 45.88
C LEU A 722 7.73 7.15 45.75
N PRO A 723 7.92 8.13 44.84
CA PRO A 723 9.18 8.84 44.70
C PRO A 723 9.65 9.52 46.00
N GLU A 724 10.97 9.60 46.20
CA GLU A 724 11.62 10.26 47.35
C GLU A 724 11.10 11.69 47.59
N GLU A 725 10.79 12.42 46.52
CA GLU A 725 10.31 13.80 46.54
C GLU A 725 9.01 13.95 47.36
N ILE A 726 8.18 12.90 47.39
CA ILE A 726 6.89 12.87 48.08
C ILE A 726 7.05 12.57 49.58
N LYS A 727 8.22 12.11 50.06
CA LYS A 727 8.47 11.91 51.50
C LYS A 727 8.36 13.20 52.33
N LYS A 728 8.39 14.37 51.67
CA LYS A 728 8.18 15.69 52.31
C LYS A 728 6.70 16.08 52.39
N CYS A 729 5.83 15.42 51.63
CA CYS A 729 4.39 15.66 51.68
C CYS A 729 3.82 15.04 52.96
N LYS A 730 3.11 15.84 53.75
CA LYS A 730 2.44 15.36 54.97
C LYS A 730 1.12 14.66 54.69
N THR A 731 0.45 15.05 53.60
CA THR A 731 -0.89 14.57 53.25
C THR A 731 -0.99 14.33 51.74
N VAL A 732 -1.79 13.34 51.36
CA VAL A 732 -2.17 13.05 49.97
C VAL A 732 -3.69 12.95 49.85
N ASN A 733 -4.22 13.16 48.64
CA ASN A 733 -5.63 12.94 48.36
C ASN A 733 -5.82 11.51 47.87
N VAL A 734 -6.78 10.80 48.43
CA VAL A 734 -7.15 9.46 47.98
C VAL A 734 -8.58 9.48 47.48
N ILE A 735 -8.75 9.10 46.22
CA ILE A 735 -10.03 8.93 45.55
C ILE A 735 -10.36 7.45 45.60
N VAL A 736 -11.52 7.14 46.16
CA VAL A 736 -12.05 5.78 46.23
C VAL A 736 -13.30 5.72 45.37
N VAL A 737 -13.30 4.78 44.42
CA VAL A 737 -14.40 4.56 43.48
C VAL A 737 -15.07 3.24 43.83
N VAL A 738 -16.34 3.31 44.21
CA VAL A 738 -17.16 2.13 44.51
C VAL A 738 -18.39 2.11 43.60
N LYS A 739 -18.97 0.94 43.39
CA LYS A 739 -20.30 0.82 42.78
C LYS A 739 -21.30 1.70 43.55
N SER A 740 -22.24 2.32 42.84
CA SER A 740 -23.33 3.11 43.46
C SER A 740 -24.41 2.23 44.12
N THR A 741 -23.98 1.31 45.00
CA THR A 741 -24.87 0.56 45.89
C THR A 741 -25.62 1.55 46.78
N LEU A 742 -26.94 1.39 46.87
CA LEU A 742 -27.81 2.27 47.67
C LEU A 742 -27.91 1.77 49.12
N ALA A 743 -28.49 2.59 49.99
CA ALA A 743 -28.74 2.30 51.41
C ALA A 743 -29.80 1.21 51.62
N PHE A 744 -29.58 -0.01 51.12
CA PHE A 744 -30.60 -1.07 51.06
C PHE A 744 -30.82 -1.80 52.39
N HIS A 745 -29.78 -2.01 53.21
CA HIS A 745 -29.90 -2.72 54.51
C HIS A 745 -29.89 -1.78 55.71
N ASN A 746 -29.29 -0.59 55.56
CA ASN A 746 -29.13 0.41 56.60
C ASN A 746 -29.47 1.79 56.04
N THR A 747 -30.51 2.42 56.58
CA THR A 747 -30.98 3.75 56.15
C THR A 747 -29.97 4.86 56.41
N ASP A 748 -29.03 4.66 57.34
CA ASP A 748 -27.94 5.60 57.56
C ASP A 748 -26.92 5.57 56.41
N GLY A 749 -26.98 4.58 55.52
CA GLY A 749 -26.05 4.39 54.42
C GLY A 749 -24.95 3.38 54.70
N HIS A 750 -24.15 3.10 53.68
CA HIS A 750 -23.03 2.18 53.71
C HIS A 750 -21.72 2.93 53.89
N ARG A 751 -20.81 2.30 54.62
CA ARG A 751 -19.52 2.87 54.96
C ARG A 751 -18.37 1.95 54.61
N TYR A 752 -17.21 2.57 54.39
CA TYR A 752 -15.92 1.91 54.39
C TYR A 752 -14.92 2.76 55.19
N ALA A 753 -13.85 2.12 55.65
CA ALA A 753 -12.68 2.80 56.19
C ALA A 753 -11.51 2.67 55.20
N ILE A 754 -10.76 3.75 55.00
CA ILE A 754 -9.57 3.81 54.15
C ILE A 754 -8.44 4.52 54.91
N GLY A 755 -7.21 4.03 54.81
CA GLY A 755 -6.06 4.64 55.48
C GLY A 755 -4.74 3.93 55.17
N PHE A 756 -3.62 4.64 55.26
CA PHE A 756 -2.31 4.00 55.21
C PHE A 756 -2.03 3.22 56.49
N ARG A 757 -1.30 2.10 56.38
CA ARG A 757 -0.78 1.39 57.55
C ARG A 757 0.10 2.32 58.37
N ASN A 758 -0.10 2.33 59.69
CA ASN A 758 0.55 3.25 60.63
C ASN A 758 0.23 4.74 60.41
N GLY A 759 -0.75 5.06 59.55
CA GLY A 759 -1.30 6.40 59.36
C GLY A 759 -2.68 6.57 59.99
N ASN A 760 -3.35 7.68 59.67
CA ASN A 760 -4.74 7.91 60.05
C ASN A 760 -5.71 7.07 59.19
N LYS A 761 -6.83 6.66 59.78
CA LYS A 761 -7.93 5.98 59.07
C LYS A 761 -9.15 6.88 59.02
N VAL A 762 -9.74 7.03 57.85
CA VAL A 762 -10.95 7.84 57.63
C VAL A 762 -12.11 6.89 57.30
N THR A 763 -13.23 7.05 58.01
CA THR A 763 -14.48 6.37 57.69
C THR A 763 -15.32 7.25 56.77
N VAL A 764 -15.75 6.71 55.63
CA VAL A 764 -16.55 7.42 54.62
C VAL A 764 -17.91 6.76 54.52
N ASN A 765 -18.97 7.54 54.69
CA ASN A 765 -20.31 7.16 54.29
C ASN A 765 -20.55 7.63 52.85
N TYR A 766 -20.66 6.69 51.92
CA TYR A 766 -20.63 7.04 50.50
C TYR A 766 -22.03 7.23 49.88
N ASN A 767 -23.10 6.75 50.52
CA ASN A 767 -24.44 6.75 49.89
C ASN A 767 -25.60 7.29 50.75
N HIS A 768 -25.36 7.85 51.94
CA HIS A 768 -26.44 8.43 52.77
C HIS A 768 -27.25 9.52 52.06
N ASP A 769 -26.64 10.24 51.11
CA ASP A 769 -27.23 11.30 50.29
C ASP A 769 -27.80 10.79 48.96
N LEU A 770 -27.78 9.48 48.72
CA LEU A 770 -28.33 8.84 47.52
C LEU A 770 -29.76 8.35 47.77
N ASN A 771 -30.66 9.31 47.98
CA ASN A 771 -32.07 9.08 48.28
C ASN A 771 -32.99 10.11 47.59
N GLU A 772 -34.29 9.90 47.69
CA GLU A 772 -35.31 10.75 47.07
C GLU A 772 -35.70 11.97 47.93
N HIS A 773 -34.93 12.30 48.98
CA HIS A 773 -35.20 13.54 49.72
C HIS A 773 -35.02 14.76 48.80
N PRO A 774 -35.87 15.80 48.92
CA PRO A 774 -35.90 16.92 47.97
C PRO A 774 -34.54 17.61 47.75
N GLU A 775 -33.69 17.67 48.78
CA GLU A 775 -32.35 18.25 48.73
C GLU A 775 -31.33 17.41 47.94
N ASN A 776 -31.59 16.12 47.77
CA ASN A 776 -30.67 15.13 47.18
C ASN A 776 -31.12 14.63 45.82
N ILE A 777 -32.44 14.49 45.61
CA ILE A 777 -33.02 13.70 44.52
C ILE A 777 -32.47 14.09 43.13
N TYR A 778 -32.42 15.38 42.80
CA TYR A 778 -31.96 15.88 41.50
C TYR A 778 -30.52 16.44 41.52
N THR A 779 -29.94 16.61 42.70
CA THR A 779 -28.61 17.23 42.91
C THR A 779 -27.51 16.19 43.07
N THR A 780 -27.78 15.10 43.79
CA THR A 780 -26.81 14.06 44.15
C THR A 780 -27.28 12.68 43.73
N PHE A 781 -28.52 12.31 44.04
CA PHE A 781 -29.04 10.95 43.83
C PHE A 781 -29.07 10.58 42.34
N TYR A 782 -29.97 11.17 41.55
CA TYR A 782 -30.09 10.85 40.12
C TYR A 782 -28.80 11.06 39.32
N PRO A 783 -28.04 12.17 39.49
CA PRO A 783 -26.78 12.35 38.80
C PRO A 783 -25.73 11.27 39.09
N THR A 784 -25.70 10.74 40.32
CA THR A 784 -24.75 9.70 40.75
C THR A 784 -25.17 8.32 40.26
N VAL A 785 -26.40 7.90 40.54
CA VAL A 785 -26.85 6.53 40.20
C VAL A 785 -26.92 6.29 38.70
N ALA A 786 -27.23 7.31 37.90
CA ALA A 786 -27.18 7.22 36.44
C ALA A 786 -25.74 6.98 35.92
N ARG A 787 -24.72 7.40 36.67
CA ARG A 787 -23.29 7.21 36.38
C ARG A 787 -22.69 5.97 37.04
N ARG A 788 -23.51 5.21 37.79
CA ARG A 788 -23.29 3.86 38.32
C ARG A 788 -22.17 3.68 39.36
N VAL A 789 -21.40 4.72 39.65
CA VAL A 789 -20.32 4.70 40.63
C VAL A 789 -20.46 5.85 41.60
N VAL A 790 -19.90 5.69 42.78
CA VAL A 790 -19.71 6.74 43.78
C VAL A 790 -18.22 6.97 43.95
N GLU A 791 -17.81 8.20 43.71
CA GLU A 791 -16.47 8.69 43.96
C GLU A 791 -16.49 9.51 45.26
N LYS A 792 -15.62 9.16 46.21
CA LYS A 792 -15.35 10.03 47.36
C LYS A 792 -13.85 10.26 47.49
N GLN A 793 -13.49 11.52 47.68
CA GLN A 793 -12.12 11.95 47.92
C GLN A 793 -11.93 12.18 49.43
N VAL A 794 -10.83 11.66 49.97
CA VAL A 794 -10.40 11.89 51.35
C VAL A 794 -8.95 12.36 51.38
N SER A 795 -8.60 13.19 52.35
CA SER A 795 -7.20 13.55 52.60
C SER A 795 -6.65 12.63 53.70
N LEU A 796 -5.54 11.95 53.41
CA LEU A 796 -4.86 11.02 54.33
C LEU A 796 -3.46 11.52 54.65
N ASP A 797 -3.02 11.31 55.88
CA ASP A 797 -1.65 11.56 56.30
C ASP A 797 -0.74 10.49 55.69
N LEU A 798 0.37 10.91 55.10
CA LEU A 798 1.38 10.01 54.57
C LEU A 798 2.35 9.64 55.70
N PRO A 799 2.38 8.38 56.18
CA PRO A 799 3.23 7.99 57.30
C PRO A 799 4.71 8.02 56.91
N VAL A 800 5.61 8.07 57.90
CA VAL A 800 7.06 8.02 57.61
C VAL A 800 7.43 6.63 57.09
N SER A 801 7.98 6.56 55.87
CA SER A 801 8.48 5.33 55.25
C SER A 801 9.98 5.42 54.95
N GLN A 802 10.75 4.41 55.38
CA GLN A 802 12.20 4.34 55.17
C GLN A 802 12.55 3.94 53.73
N ASP A 803 11.85 2.94 53.20
CA ASP A 803 12.08 2.38 51.86
C ASP A 803 11.19 3.02 50.78
N GLY A 804 10.32 3.97 51.16
CA GLY A 804 9.38 4.61 50.23
C GLY A 804 8.20 3.72 49.86
N SER A 805 8.04 2.57 50.51
CA SER A 805 6.87 1.70 50.33
C SER A 805 5.75 2.08 51.29
N TYR A 806 4.53 2.02 50.77
CA TYR A 806 3.30 2.33 51.49
C TYR A 806 2.26 1.24 51.21
N ILE A 807 1.44 0.95 52.22
CA ILE A 807 0.29 0.07 52.07
C ILE A 807 -0.96 0.83 52.51
N ILE A 808 -1.95 0.90 51.63
CA ILE A 808 -3.26 1.47 51.92
C ILE A 808 -4.26 0.34 52.13
N ASP A 809 -5.00 0.40 53.24
CA ASP A 809 -5.97 -0.59 53.64
C ASP A 809 -7.40 -0.06 53.38
N PHE A 810 -8.18 -0.78 52.57
CA PHE A 810 -9.61 -0.55 52.40
C PHE A 810 -10.40 -1.61 53.19
N SER A 811 -11.29 -1.18 54.07
CA SER A 811 -12.12 -2.06 54.90
C SER A 811 -13.60 -1.71 54.74
N PRO A 812 -14.44 -2.57 54.14
CA PRO A 812 -15.88 -2.34 54.13
C PRO A 812 -16.41 -2.44 55.57
N LEU A 813 -17.31 -1.53 55.95
CA LEU A 813 -18.01 -1.57 57.25
C LEU A 813 -19.46 -2.02 57.13
N ASP A 814 -19.95 -2.10 55.90
CA ASP A 814 -21.27 -2.56 55.52
C ASP A 814 -21.12 -3.59 54.37
N PRO A 815 -22.03 -4.59 54.26
CA PRO A 815 -21.98 -5.58 53.20
C PRO A 815 -22.22 -4.98 51.79
N ALA A 816 -21.92 -5.74 50.74
CA ALA A 816 -22.19 -5.38 49.34
C ALA A 816 -21.53 -4.07 48.85
N VAL A 817 -20.47 -3.62 49.52
CA VAL A 817 -19.56 -2.61 48.97
C VAL A 817 -18.70 -3.28 47.91
N VAL A 818 -18.74 -2.73 46.70
CA VAL A 818 -17.93 -3.19 45.56
C VAL A 818 -16.94 -2.08 45.25
N LEU A 819 -15.66 -2.33 45.51
CA LEU A 819 -14.57 -1.40 45.22
C LEU A 819 -14.13 -1.61 43.77
N GLU A 820 -14.02 -0.54 42.99
CA GLU A 820 -13.63 -0.58 41.57
C GLU A 820 -12.21 -0.03 41.36
N LYS A 821 -11.86 1.09 42.03
CA LYS A 821 -10.57 1.74 41.83
C LYS A 821 -10.14 2.59 43.03
N ILE A 822 -8.83 2.69 43.26
CA ILE A 822 -8.22 3.62 44.21
C ILE A 822 -7.21 4.50 43.46
N VAL A 823 -7.29 5.82 43.63
CA VAL A 823 -6.27 6.75 43.14
C VAL A 823 -5.64 7.49 44.30
N VAL A 824 -4.33 7.38 44.46
CA VAL A 824 -3.54 8.20 45.38
C VAL A 824 -2.96 9.37 44.59
N ASP A 825 -3.53 10.55 44.78
CA ASP A 825 -3.10 11.80 44.16
C ASP A 825 -2.18 12.58 45.10
N TYR A 826 -0.97 12.84 44.61
CA TYR A 826 0.04 13.66 45.26
C TYR A 826 0.46 14.85 44.40
N GLY A 827 -0.42 15.30 43.49
CA GLY A 827 -0.29 16.54 42.71
C GLY A 827 -0.41 16.38 41.20
N GLY A 828 -0.61 15.16 40.70
CA GLY A 828 -0.64 14.84 39.27
C GLY A 828 -1.96 14.32 38.73
N TYR A 829 -2.92 13.98 39.60
CA TYR A 829 -4.20 13.47 39.12
C TYR A 829 -4.92 14.52 38.27
N LYS A 830 -5.39 14.07 37.10
CA LYS A 830 -6.25 14.84 36.22
C LYS A 830 -7.63 14.21 36.25
N LYS A 831 -8.62 15.00 36.67
CA LYS A 831 -10.02 14.57 36.72
C LYS A 831 -10.43 13.97 35.38
N SER A 832 -10.78 12.68 35.41
CA SER A 832 -11.06 11.87 34.23
C SER A 832 -12.18 10.88 34.53
N TYR A 833 -12.98 10.55 33.52
CA TYR A 833 -14.15 9.68 33.72
C TYR A 833 -13.78 8.24 34.14
N LEU A 834 -12.59 7.80 33.73
CA LEU A 834 -11.99 6.49 34.01
C LEU A 834 -10.90 6.54 35.09
N TYR A 835 -10.72 7.69 35.75
CA TYR A 835 -9.77 7.86 36.85
C TYR A 835 -8.30 7.59 36.48
N MET A 836 -7.90 8.08 35.30
CA MET A 836 -6.59 7.88 34.64
C MET A 836 -6.29 6.41 34.32
N ASN A 837 -5.27 6.17 33.48
CA ASN A 837 -4.78 4.82 33.24
C ASN A 837 -4.21 4.24 34.54
N GLU A 838 -4.27 2.92 34.70
CA GLU A 838 -3.62 2.24 35.82
C GLU A 838 -2.11 2.56 35.82
N SER A 839 -1.55 2.75 37.02
CA SER A 839 -0.12 2.98 37.18
C SER A 839 0.68 1.70 36.99
N PRO A 840 1.96 1.78 36.55
CA PRO A 840 2.81 0.61 36.42
C PRO A 840 2.81 -0.23 37.71
N CYS A 841 2.69 -1.54 37.56
CA CYS A 841 2.66 -2.44 38.69
C CYS A 841 3.37 -3.74 38.37
N ARG A 842 3.87 -4.39 39.41
CA ARG A 842 4.44 -5.73 39.32
C ARG A 842 3.90 -6.59 40.43
N ARG A 843 4.02 -7.90 40.25
CA ARG A 843 3.53 -8.89 41.17
C ARG A 843 4.69 -9.64 41.82
N THR A 844 4.63 -9.84 43.13
CA THR A 844 5.57 -10.74 43.82
C THR A 844 5.35 -12.17 43.34
N ARG A 845 6.37 -12.75 42.69
CA ARG A 845 6.38 -14.16 42.26
C ARG A 845 6.47 -15.12 43.43
#